data_AF-A0A1V5YUE5-F1
#
_entry.id   AF-A0A1V5YUE5-F1
#
_cell.length_a   1.000
_cell.length_b   1.000
_cell.length_c   1.000
_cell.angle_alpha   90.00
_cell.angle_beta   90.00
_cell.angle_gamma   90.00
#
_symmetry.space_group_name_H-M   'P 1'
#
loop_
_entity.id
_entity.type
_entity.pdbx_description
1 polymer ?
#
loop_
_entity_poly.entity_id
_entity_poly.type
_entity_poly.pdbx_seq_one_letter_code
_entity_poly.pdbx_strand_id
1 'polypeptide(L)'
;MNLEINGDLLNEETVGALDGQTAGNVLVRVYPHPDNDDYTGRIDLYGNVQTLKVGGQEFYIDNLCLSCEGDSVEGEDDPFAFFKECVDFSTMEEGLRAGNHEVLNVQGVRFWMTPFFYTPEDSTADGYAQVVVGSDAYPQLVLNDINLGYDFANEPPVPSCLTFSYEYNGGIVNLEVNGSLRVENDIADLNGQFVGGVLIRISQDADGRDALQLLGTVYNFKIGGQNFILHEICPYCEEVDPIEGEEVPGFSVDVCLDFNDLPWIFEAQVDETVFVNGVPFRTSEFFLYPQGSSRDGFVKVGMNDTGDGQILWLNNINLGYTFGPGVNPPPCLSIYYDYRGGNVNLEINDDLLNVESIDQLDGKTAGNVLVKVYQKTEVTGRIELSGWIGSFKIGGQELYLEKICPFCEQSPVEGEAEGEIEGEVEGEIEGESPVEGESPVEGELPEFFTDCVNFIGLPEGFETQANSTVTADGVVFMTSEFYYSTGGSTSQGSASRGEDENGSIVLQLANINLGYDFSNTPNAPQCMHFAYGYFGGDVNLEVNGDLRKVDDIAALDGLIVGNAGVRVYAKGEHTGILELKGSITTFKIGGQEFYLSEICPYCEIHPLWECVTFQDLPLGMEIANGTSFISDNVLFDTGSFYYYPEGATREGTASFIEDTDGTRVLWLSNINVGHVFSDPTHLLACVSIRYRYYGGNVNLTVNNDFYNVEDIADLNGIITPGQVQVRVVPLGDFEGMLYLEGPIASFMIGGQELALLEICPYCAELPDEGEGEGEGEPDQPFADCVDFGRLPDGFTAAVNLPVTIQGVTFQTSEFYYPDGSSENEGSAVLSDSENGDPVLWLNNINLGYDFTAAPGLPAAISCVSISYGYFGGDINLEVNGILVAVPYLAELDGTYIGAVQIRVFPKGNGIGVLQLRGAVDSFKIGGQEFYVREICPFCQEDETAAHAADQNGDFIIDEDEADAYLEFWQSGHGRLSLAIRALYLRSVSDGYYDFDWTLDPPECWIPRLDVH
;
A
#
# COMPACT_ATOMS: atom_id res chain seq x y z
N MET A 1 4.59 32.80 -43.19
CA MET A 1 4.28 32.76 -41.75
C MET A 1 5.32 31.88 -41.11
N ASN A 2 5.95 32.36 -40.06
CA ASN A 2 7.08 31.73 -39.39
C ASN A 2 6.69 31.48 -37.95
N LEU A 3 6.72 30.22 -37.52
CA LEU A 3 6.38 29.77 -36.19
C LEU A 3 7.53 28.92 -35.66
N GLU A 4 8.32 29.45 -34.73
CA GLU A 4 9.41 28.72 -34.08
C GLU A 4 8.95 28.29 -32.68
N ILE A 5 8.90 26.98 -32.43
CA ILE A 5 8.47 26.39 -31.17
C ILE A 5 9.58 25.49 -30.64
N ASN A 6 10.03 25.74 -29.41
CA ASN A 6 11.12 24.99 -28.76
C ASN A 6 12.40 24.88 -29.60
N GLY A 7 12.64 25.85 -30.50
CA GLY A 7 13.79 25.88 -31.40
C GLY A 7 13.55 25.33 -32.81
N ASP A 8 12.42 24.64 -33.06
CA ASP A 8 12.04 24.13 -34.38
C ASP A 8 11.18 25.14 -35.14
N LEU A 9 11.53 25.43 -36.40
CA LEU A 9 10.88 26.44 -37.22
C LEU A 9 9.97 25.82 -38.28
N LEU A 10 8.67 26.13 -38.20
CA LEU A 10 7.73 25.99 -39.31
C LEU A 10 7.69 27.28 -40.12
N ASN A 11 7.78 27.15 -41.44
CA ASN A 11 7.81 28.29 -42.35
C ASN A 11 6.93 28.00 -43.58
N GLU A 12 5.70 28.52 -43.52
CA GLU A 12 4.67 28.25 -44.51
C GLU A 12 4.19 29.52 -45.23
N GLU A 13 3.67 29.37 -46.44
CA GLU A 13 3.17 30.52 -47.22
C GLU A 13 1.89 31.13 -46.62
N THR A 14 1.02 30.32 -45.99
CA THR A 14 -0.23 30.75 -45.35
C THR A 14 -0.33 30.25 -43.92
N VAL A 15 -1.19 30.86 -43.10
CA VAL A 15 -1.41 30.41 -41.72
C VAL A 15 -2.09 29.03 -41.72
N GLY A 16 -3.11 28.81 -42.55
CA GLY A 16 -3.80 27.52 -42.63
C GLY A 16 -2.92 26.33 -43.01
N ALA A 17 -1.82 26.54 -43.72
CA ALA A 17 -0.86 25.48 -44.04
C ALA A 17 -0.10 24.94 -42.81
N LEU A 18 -0.12 25.68 -41.69
CA LEU A 18 0.44 25.22 -40.42
C LEU A 18 -0.48 24.21 -39.71
N ASP A 19 -1.75 24.10 -40.09
CA ASP A 19 -2.69 23.21 -39.42
C ASP A 19 -2.26 21.74 -39.54
N GLY A 20 -2.19 21.05 -38.40
CA GLY A 20 -1.79 19.65 -38.32
C GLY A 20 -0.28 19.41 -38.40
N GLN A 21 0.54 20.46 -38.50
CA GLN A 21 2.00 20.33 -38.43
C GLN A 21 2.48 20.30 -36.97
N THR A 22 3.66 19.70 -36.74
CA THR A 22 4.29 19.61 -35.41
C THR A 22 5.66 20.28 -35.44
N ALA A 23 5.99 21.05 -34.40
CA ALA A 23 7.33 21.60 -34.19
C ALA A 23 7.70 21.55 -32.70
N GLY A 24 8.89 21.06 -32.37
CA GLY A 24 9.36 21.00 -30.99
C GLY A 24 8.45 20.18 -30.07
N ASN A 25 7.86 19.09 -30.58
CA ASN A 25 6.85 18.24 -29.93
C ASN A 25 5.53 18.95 -29.57
N VAL A 26 5.20 20.04 -30.27
CA VAL A 26 3.95 20.78 -30.13
C VAL A 26 3.18 20.72 -31.43
N LEU A 27 1.94 20.24 -31.38
CA LEU A 27 1.01 20.20 -32.50
C LEU A 27 0.38 21.59 -32.72
N VAL A 28 0.38 22.06 -33.95
CA VAL A 28 -0.20 23.33 -34.35
C VAL A 28 -1.58 23.10 -34.97
N ARG A 29 -2.60 23.80 -34.48
CA ARG A 29 -3.93 23.83 -35.09
C ARG A 29 -4.35 25.24 -35.47
N VAL A 30 -4.99 25.39 -36.62
CA VAL A 30 -5.44 26.68 -37.14
C VAL A 30 -6.94 26.66 -37.37
N TYR A 31 -7.63 27.61 -36.76
CA TYR A 31 -9.07 27.81 -36.87
C TYR A 31 -9.34 29.13 -37.60
N PRO A 32 -9.67 29.10 -38.91
CA PRO A 32 -10.06 30.30 -39.63
C PRO A 32 -11.32 30.92 -39.02
N HIS A 33 -11.44 32.26 -39.06
CA HIS A 33 -12.64 32.94 -38.61
C HIS A 33 -13.84 32.55 -39.50
N PRO A 34 -15.06 32.38 -38.94
CA PRO A 34 -16.25 31.89 -39.68
C PRO A 34 -16.63 32.70 -40.92
N ASP A 35 -16.17 33.94 -41.04
CA ASP A 35 -16.43 34.84 -42.18
C ASP A 35 -15.59 34.51 -43.45
N ASN A 36 -14.79 33.44 -43.40
CA ASN A 36 -14.17 32.79 -44.56
C ASN A 36 -13.15 33.67 -45.31
N ASP A 37 -12.39 34.49 -44.58
CA ASP A 37 -11.14 35.05 -45.07
C ASP A 37 -9.97 34.20 -44.56
N ASP A 38 -9.12 33.69 -45.45
CA ASP A 38 -7.93 32.86 -45.11
C ASP A 38 -6.87 33.61 -44.26
N TYR A 39 -7.22 34.79 -43.75
CA TYR A 39 -6.33 35.78 -43.16
C TYR A 39 -6.68 36.11 -41.70
N THR A 40 -7.84 35.72 -41.17
CA THR A 40 -8.18 35.88 -39.75
C THR A 40 -8.54 34.54 -39.12
N GLY A 41 -8.16 34.33 -37.86
CA GLY A 41 -8.36 33.05 -37.19
C GLY A 41 -7.59 32.91 -35.87
N ARG A 42 -7.74 31.75 -35.24
CA ARG A 42 -7.05 31.35 -34.00
C ARG A 42 -6.01 30.27 -34.31
N ILE A 43 -4.85 30.33 -33.66
CA ILE A 43 -3.83 29.27 -33.74
C ILE A 43 -3.67 28.72 -32.33
N ASP A 44 -3.94 27.42 -32.17
CA ASP A 44 -3.78 26.72 -30.91
C ASP A 44 -2.55 25.81 -30.97
N LEU A 45 -1.77 25.80 -29.88
CA LEU A 45 -0.54 25.03 -29.73
C LEU A 45 -0.74 23.99 -28.63
N TYR A 46 -0.71 22.71 -28.99
CA TYR A 46 -0.96 21.60 -28.09
C TYR A 46 0.34 20.85 -27.80
N GLY A 47 0.77 20.85 -26.54
CA GLY A 47 2.03 20.24 -26.08
C GLY A 47 2.83 21.18 -25.18
N ASN A 48 4.02 20.75 -24.76
CA ASN A 48 4.88 21.53 -23.87
C ASN A 48 5.59 22.68 -24.61
N VAL A 49 5.03 23.90 -24.59
CA VAL A 49 5.62 25.08 -25.23
C VAL A 49 6.56 25.81 -24.25
N GLN A 50 7.87 25.63 -24.38
CA GLN A 50 8.89 26.30 -23.57
C GLN A 50 9.36 27.62 -24.21
N THR A 51 9.47 27.67 -25.54
CA THR A 51 9.81 28.90 -26.28
C THR A 51 8.91 29.02 -27.52
N LEU A 52 8.44 30.24 -27.78
CA LEU A 52 7.59 30.57 -28.92
C LEU A 52 8.06 31.85 -29.59
N LYS A 53 8.32 31.81 -30.90
CA LYS A 53 8.52 33.00 -31.73
C LYS A 53 7.60 32.95 -32.94
N VAL A 54 6.88 34.04 -33.16
CA VAL A 54 5.89 34.15 -34.23
C VAL A 54 6.23 35.35 -35.11
N GLY A 55 6.21 35.19 -36.44
CA GLY A 55 6.46 36.28 -37.38
C GLY A 55 5.90 36.03 -38.77
N GLY A 56 5.67 37.09 -39.54
CA GLY A 56 5.18 36.98 -40.91
C GLY A 56 5.13 38.33 -41.62
N GLN A 57 5.03 38.31 -42.95
CA GLN A 57 4.77 39.53 -43.73
C GLN A 57 3.29 39.86 -43.59
N GLU A 58 2.96 41.01 -42.99
CA GLU A 58 1.57 41.46 -42.73
C GLU A 58 0.79 40.56 -41.74
N PHE A 59 1.48 39.93 -40.78
CA PHE A 59 0.86 39.15 -39.70
C PHE A 59 0.66 39.99 -38.43
N TYR A 60 -0.57 40.05 -37.93
CA TYR A 60 -0.96 40.82 -36.74
C TYR A 60 -1.50 39.86 -35.68
N ILE A 61 -1.00 39.97 -34.44
CA ILE A 61 -1.52 39.22 -33.30
C ILE A 61 -2.47 40.14 -32.54
N ASP A 62 -3.72 39.70 -32.39
CA ASP A 62 -4.72 40.41 -31.60
C ASP A 62 -4.63 39.98 -30.13
N ASN A 63 -4.80 38.69 -29.86
CA ASN A 63 -4.69 38.08 -28.53
C ASN A 63 -3.64 36.95 -28.51
N LEU A 64 -2.96 36.81 -27.38
CA LEU A 64 -2.08 35.70 -27.05
C LEU A 64 -2.44 35.19 -25.65
N CYS A 65 -2.97 33.98 -25.59
CA CYS A 65 -3.38 33.33 -24.34
C CYS A 65 -2.35 32.25 -23.94
N LEU A 66 -2.09 32.11 -22.64
CA LEU A 66 -1.14 31.12 -22.08
C LEU A 66 -1.84 29.87 -21.55
N SER A 67 -3.18 29.85 -21.56
CA SER A 67 -4.04 28.70 -21.29
C SER A 67 -5.15 28.67 -22.34
N CYS A 68 -5.55 27.48 -22.77
CA CYS A 68 -6.69 27.29 -23.67
C CYS A 68 -7.99 27.41 -22.86
N GLU A 69 -8.30 28.59 -22.31
CA GLU A 69 -9.63 28.89 -21.79
C GLU A 69 -10.52 29.29 -22.97
N GLY A 70 -11.44 28.41 -23.37
CA GLY A 70 -12.52 28.79 -24.27
C GLY A 70 -13.45 29.75 -23.54
N ASP A 71 -13.68 30.94 -24.12
CA ASP A 71 -14.76 31.84 -23.70
C ASP A 71 -16.08 31.06 -23.73
N SER A 72 -16.65 30.82 -22.55
CA SER A 72 -17.95 30.18 -22.38
C SER A 72 -19.06 31.14 -22.81
N VAL A 73 -19.71 30.83 -23.93
CA VAL A 73 -21.04 31.35 -24.22
C VAL A 73 -22.03 30.31 -23.71
N GLU A 74 -22.75 30.64 -22.64
CA GLU A 74 -23.81 29.79 -22.08
C GLU A 74 -24.80 29.33 -23.18
N GLY A 75 -24.94 28.01 -23.37
CA GLY A 75 -26.17 27.41 -23.90
C GLY A 75 -26.13 26.62 -25.22
N GLU A 76 -24.99 26.13 -25.72
CA GLU A 76 -24.95 25.03 -26.71
C GLU A 76 -23.89 24.01 -26.29
N ASP A 77 -24.20 22.72 -26.50
CA ASP A 77 -23.43 21.55 -26.08
C ASP A 77 -21.92 21.71 -26.36
N ASP A 78 -21.11 21.34 -25.38
CA ASP A 78 -19.66 21.18 -25.54
C ASP A 78 -19.41 20.23 -26.73
N PRO A 79 -18.78 20.67 -27.84
CA PRO A 79 -18.63 19.83 -29.02
C PRO A 79 -17.62 18.69 -28.86
N PHE A 80 -16.94 18.55 -27.70
CA PHE A 80 -15.91 17.52 -27.50
C PHE A 80 -15.98 16.86 -26.12
N ALA A 81 -16.65 15.70 -26.03
CA ALA A 81 -16.57 14.84 -24.86
C ALA A 81 -15.18 14.16 -24.81
N PHE A 82 -14.49 14.26 -23.67
CA PHE A 82 -13.32 13.44 -23.38
C PHE A 82 -13.73 11.95 -23.30
N PHE A 83 -12.85 11.02 -23.71
CA PHE A 83 -13.14 9.59 -23.66
C PHE A 83 -13.06 9.05 -22.22
N LYS A 84 -14.09 9.36 -21.43
CA LYS A 84 -14.21 9.06 -19.99
C LYS A 84 -15.31 8.05 -19.66
N GLU A 85 -16.23 7.83 -20.58
CA GLU A 85 -17.35 6.89 -20.47
C GLU A 85 -17.27 5.88 -21.62
N CYS A 86 -17.97 4.75 -21.48
CA CYS A 86 -18.10 3.78 -22.58
C CYS A 86 -18.71 4.42 -23.82
N VAL A 87 -18.16 4.09 -24.98
CA VAL A 87 -18.66 4.54 -26.27
C VAL A 87 -19.17 3.35 -27.05
N ASP A 88 -20.46 3.40 -27.37
CA ASP A 88 -21.12 2.45 -28.28
C ASP A 88 -21.42 3.11 -29.64
N PHE A 89 -21.84 2.30 -30.60
CA PHE A 89 -22.16 2.78 -31.96
C PHE A 89 -23.65 3.08 -32.16
N SER A 90 -24.48 3.08 -31.10
CA SER A 90 -25.95 3.19 -31.19
C SER A 90 -26.44 4.48 -31.87
N THR A 91 -25.64 5.54 -31.83
CA THR A 91 -25.96 6.85 -32.42
C THR A 91 -25.56 6.98 -33.89
N MET A 92 -24.92 5.96 -34.46
CA MET A 92 -24.33 6.00 -35.80
C MET A 92 -25.32 5.57 -36.90
N GLU A 93 -25.22 6.19 -38.08
CA GLU A 93 -26.06 5.84 -39.23
C GLU A 93 -25.57 4.55 -39.92
N GLU A 94 -26.49 3.61 -40.16
CA GLU A 94 -26.21 2.37 -40.88
C GLU A 94 -25.57 2.65 -42.25
N GLY A 95 -24.45 1.99 -42.54
CA GLY A 95 -23.75 2.11 -43.80
C GLY A 95 -22.70 3.21 -43.86
N LEU A 96 -22.53 4.01 -42.79
CA LEU A 96 -21.38 4.91 -42.65
C LEU A 96 -20.08 4.10 -42.77
N ARG A 97 -19.13 4.62 -43.56
CA ARG A 97 -17.82 3.98 -43.79
C ARG A 97 -16.70 4.97 -43.54
N ALA A 98 -15.61 4.49 -42.95
CA ALA A 98 -14.35 5.21 -42.82
C ALA A 98 -13.20 4.36 -43.39
N GLY A 99 -12.36 4.98 -44.20
CA GLY A 99 -11.14 4.39 -44.75
C GLY A 99 -9.89 4.81 -43.97
N ASN A 100 -8.74 4.33 -44.42
CA ASN A 100 -7.47 4.65 -43.79
C ASN A 100 -7.17 6.17 -43.77
N HIS A 101 -6.64 6.67 -42.65
CA HIS A 101 -6.40 8.08 -42.31
C HIS A 101 -7.66 8.95 -42.16
N GLU A 102 -8.85 8.37 -42.17
CA GLU A 102 -10.08 9.07 -41.82
C GLU A 102 -10.34 8.99 -40.30
N VAL A 103 -11.17 9.90 -39.82
CA VAL A 103 -11.56 9.98 -38.40
C VAL A 103 -13.02 9.59 -38.28
N LEU A 104 -13.32 8.66 -37.38
CA LEU A 104 -14.67 8.28 -37.01
C LEU A 104 -15.05 9.02 -35.72
N ASN A 105 -16.09 9.85 -35.77
CA ASN A 105 -16.62 10.52 -34.58
C ASN A 105 -17.82 9.71 -34.06
N VAL A 106 -17.72 9.24 -32.82
CA VAL A 106 -18.73 8.40 -32.17
C VAL A 106 -19.02 9.03 -30.81
N GLN A 107 -20.25 9.49 -30.61
CA GLN A 107 -20.70 10.14 -29.36
C GLN A 107 -19.76 11.27 -28.86
N GLY A 108 -19.08 11.97 -29.77
CA GLY A 108 -18.14 13.05 -29.44
C GLY A 108 -16.67 12.63 -29.34
N VAL A 109 -16.39 11.32 -29.26
CA VAL A 109 -15.03 10.75 -29.23
C VAL A 109 -14.53 10.50 -30.65
N ARG A 110 -13.27 10.86 -30.93
CA ARG A 110 -12.66 10.76 -32.27
C ARG A 110 -11.66 9.62 -32.34
N PHE A 111 -12.01 8.59 -33.10
CA PHE A 111 -11.15 7.45 -33.37
C PHE A 111 -10.45 7.58 -34.73
N TRP A 112 -9.17 7.25 -34.77
CA TRP A 112 -8.32 7.35 -35.97
C TRP A 112 -8.25 6.00 -36.68
N MET A 113 -8.51 6.00 -37.98
CA MET A 113 -8.34 4.80 -38.79
C MET A 113 -6.92 4.72 -39.34
N THR A 114 -6.26 3.56 -39.19
CA THR A 114 -4.86 3.36 -39.60
C THR A 114 -4.69 2.04 -40.39
N PRO A 115 -3.57 1.88 -41.15
CA PRO A 115 -3.35 0.69 -41.96
C PRO A 115 -3.33 -0.60 -41.13
N PHE A 116 -3.90 -1.67 -41.66
CA PHE A 116 -3.85 -3.01 -41.06
C PHE A 116 -2.62 -3.79 -41.51
N PHE A 117 -2.19 -4.77 -40.72
CA PHE A 117 -0.96 -5.52 -40.90
C PHE A 117 -1.32 -7.01 -41.01
N TYR A 118 -0.89 -7.66 -42.09
CA TYR A 118 -0.98 -9.12 -42.23
C TYR A 118 0.21 -9.82 -41.56
N THR A 119 1.33 -9.11 -41.47
CA THR A 119 2.53 -9.44 -40.69
C THR A 119 3.14 -8.11 -40.22
N PRO A 120 4.03 -8.10 -39.22
CA PRO A 120 4.68 -6.86 -38.77
C PRO A 120 5.34 -6.04 -39.90
N GLU A 121 5.74 -6.69 -41.00
CA GLU A 121 6.39 -6.05 -42.16
C GLU A 121 5.47 -5.82 -43.38
N ASP A 122 4.23 -6.32 -43.37
CA ASP A 122 3.30 -6.26 -44.51
C ASP A 122 1.94 -5.67 -44.11
N SER A 123 1.64 -4.46 -44.62
CA SER A 123 0.42 -3.71 -44.31
C SER A 123 -0.41 -3.34 -45.53
N THR A 124 -1.69 -3.11 -45.30
CA THR A 124 -2.67 -2.65 -46.30
C THR A 124 -3.34 -1.36 -45.87
N ALA A 125 -3.57 -0.48 -46.84
CA ALA A 125 -4.32 0.76 -46.67
C ALA A 125 -5.73 0.69 -47.30
N ASP A 126 -6.09 -0.47 -47.88
CA ASP A 126 -7.34 -0.66 -48.63
C ASP A 126 -8.52 -1.15 -47.76
N GLY A 127 -8.30 -1.33 -46.45
CA GLY A 127 -9.35 -1.73 -45.51
C GLY A 127 -10.38 -0.65 -45.24
N TYR A 128 -11.44 -1.05 -44.54
CA TYR A 128 -12.54 -0.16 -44.21
C TYR A 128 -13.13 -0.50 -42.84
N ALA A 129 -13.59 0.53 -42.14
CA ALA A 129 -14.51 0.44 -41.02
C ALA A 129 -15.92 0.74 -41.52
N GLN A 130 -16.92 -0.04 -41.13
CA GLN A 130 -18.30 0.16 -41.54
C GLN A 130 -19.28 -0.07 -40.39
N VAL A 131 -20.21 0.87 -40.21
CA VAL A 131 -21.35 0.69 -39.29
C VAL A 131 -22.40 -0.20 -39.95
N VAL A 132 -22.77 -1.29 -39.29
CA VAL A 132 -23.82 -2.24 -39.70
C VAL A 132 -24.82 -2.43 -38.57
N VAL A 133 -26.07 -2.79 -38.89
CA VAL A 133 -27.07 -3.11 -37.86
C VAL A 133 -27.12 -4.62 -37.67
N GLY A 134 -26.86 -5.06 -36.43
CA GLY A 134 -26.87 -6.47 -36.02
C GLY A 134 -28.26 -7.10 -36.05
N SER A 135 -28.33 -8.40 -35.75
CA SER A 135 -29.60 -9.17 -35.72
C SER A 135 -30.54 -8.78 -34.57
N ASP A 136 -30.01 -8.11 -33.56
CA ASP A 136 -30.67 -7.52 -32.39
C ASP A 136 -31.16 -6.07 -32.65
N ALA A 137 -30.94 -5.55 -33.85
CA ALA A 137 -31.24 -4.18 -34.27
C ALA A 137 -30.34 -3.08 -33.65
N TYR A 138 -29.17 -3.43 -33.13
CA TYR A 138 -28.18 -2.46 -32.64
C TYR A 138 -27.08 -2.18 -33.69
N PRO A 139 -26.72 -0.91 -33.96
CA PRO A 139 -25.57 -0.58 -34.79
C PRO A 139 -24.24 -1.00 -34.14
N GLN A 140 -23.34 -1.58 -34.94
CA GLN A 140 -22.03 -2.11 -34.54
C GLN A 140 -20.98 -1.70 -35.59
N LEU A 141 -19.70 -1.62 -35.20
CA LEU A 141 -18.61 -1.23 -36.10
C LEU A 141 -17.83 -2.46 -36.59
N VAL A 142 -17.91 -2.76 -37.88
CA VAL A 142 -17.10 -3.79 -38.52
C VAL A 142 -15.78 -3.20 -38.99
N LEU A 143 -14.67 -3.69 -38.46
CA LEU A 143 -13.32 -3.47 -38.97
C LEU A 143 -12.93 -4.64 -39.88
N ASN A 144 -12.56 -4.32 -41.12
CA ASN A 144 -12.06 -5.28 -42.08
C ASN A 144 -10.80 -4.73 -42.76
N ASP A 145 -9.66 -5.35 -42.45
CA ASP A 145 -8.33 -4.94 -42.91
C ASP A 145 -7.99 -3.48 -42.52
N ILE A 146 -8.47 -3.01 -41.37
CA ILE A 146 -8.19 -1.67 -40.83
C ILE A 146 -8.03 -1.70 -39.29
N ASN A 147 -7.26 -0.77 -38.72
CA ASN A 147 -7.22 -0.58 -37.27
C ASN A 147 -7.92 0.73 -36.86
N LEU A 148 -8.66 0.65 -35.77
CA LEU A 148 -9.20 1.78 -35.01
C LEU A 148 -8.25 2.11 -33.86
N GLY A 149 -7.89 3.37 -33.66
CA GLY A 149 -7.04 3.77 -32.53
C GLY A 149 -7.44 5.07 -31.83
N TYR A 150 -6.90 5.24 -30.63
CA TYR A 150 -7.07 6.42 -29.76
C TYR A 150 -5.76 6.71 -28.99
N ASP A 151 -5.56 7.97 -28.61
CA ASP A 151 -4.37 8.44 -27.86
C ASP A 151 -4.81 9.20 -26.59
N PHE A 152 -4.54 8.60 -25.43
CA PHE A 152 -4.80 9.14 -24.10
C PHE A 152 -3.63 9.93 -23.52
N ALA A 153 -2.45 9.97 -24.17
CA ALA A 153 -1.21 10.50 -23.57
C ALA A 153 -1.30 11.98 -23.14
N ASN A 154 -2.30 12.71 -23.66
CA ASN A 154 -2.56 14.11 -23.32
C ASN A 154 -3.89 14.33 -22.58
N GLU A 155 -4.57 13.27 -22.14
CA GLU A 155 -5.88 13.30 -21.46
C GLU A 155 -5.80 12.67 -20.06
N PRO A 156 -5.61 13.46 -18.99
CA PRO A 156 -5.66 12.95 -17.62
C PRO A 156 -7.11 12.77 -17.12
N PRO A 157 -7.42 11.67 -16.40
CA PRO A 157 -6.53 10.56 -16.06
C PRO A 157 -6.32 9.59 -17.24
N VAL A 158 -5.09 9.11 -17.41
CA VAL A 158 -4.79 8.03 -18.36
C VAL A 158 -5.41 6.74 -17.81
N PRO A 159 -6.17 5.97 -18.61
CA PRO A 159 -6.83 4.77 -18.13
C PRO A 159 -5.81 3.70 -17.70
N SER A 160 -6.05 3.10 -16.53
CA SER A 160 -5.33 1.92 -16.04
C SER A 160 -5.96 0.60 -16.49
N CYS A 161 -7.09 0.66 -17.21
CA CYS A 161 -7.69 -0.45 -17.92
C CYS A 161 -8.52 0.03 -19.13
N LEU A 162 -8.65 -0.79 -20.17
CA LEU A 162 -9.58 -0.56 -21.30
C LEU A 162 -10.31 -1.88 -21.63
N THR A 163 -11.61 -1.83 -21.88
CA THR A 163 -12.41 -3.00 -22.32
C THR A 163 -12.96 -2.78 -23.72
N PHE A 164 -12.90 -3.80 -24.56
CA PHE A 164 -13.60 -3.88 -25.84
C PHE A 164 -14.61 -5.03 -25.79
N SER A 165 -15.89 -4.73 -26.00
CA SER A 165 -16.89 -5.75 -26.30
C SER A 165 -16.90 -5.99 -27.82
N TYR A 166 -16.72 -7.24 -28.24
CA TYR A 166 -16.52 -7.57 -29.65
C TYR A 166 -17.16 -8.90 -30.07
N GLU A 167 -17.30 -9.07 -31.38
CA GLU A 167 -17.54 -10.36 -32.03
C GLU A 167 -16.45 -10.57 -33.08
N TYR A 168 -15.80 -11.74 -33.02
CA TYR A 168 -14.71 -12.08 -33.93
C TYR A 168 -15.05 -13.32 -34.77
N ASN A 169 -15.05 -13.14 -36.10
CA ASN A 169 -15.42 -14.17 -37.06
C ASN A 169 -14.20 -14.83 -37.74
N GLY A 170 -13.03 -14.80 -37.08
CA GLY A 170 -11.77 -15.35 -37.59
C GLY A 170 -11.02 -14.42 -38.55
N GLY A 171 -9.72 -14.67 -38.73
CA GLY A 171 -8.83 -13.81 -39.53
C GLY A 171 -7.51 -13.53 -38.84
N ILE A 172 -6.85 -12.43 -39.19
CA ILE A 172 -5.70 -11.90 -38.44
C ILE A 172 -6.20 -10.74 -37.59
N VAL A 173 -5.62 -10.56 -36.40
CA VAL A 173 -5.90 -9.44 -35.49
C VAL A 173 -4.65 -8.63 -35.25
N ASN A 174 -4.82 -7.32 -35.26
CA ASN A 174 -3.83 -6.35 -34.83
C ASN A 174 -4.21 -5.80 -33.46
N LEU A 175 -3.24 -5.80 -32.55
CA LEU A 175 -3.32 -5.06 -31.30
C LEU A 175 -2.02 -4.30 -31.09
N GLU A 176 -2.08 -2.97 -31.14
CA GLU A 176 -1.00 -2.09 -30.76
C GLU A 176 -1.38 -1.40 -29.46
N VAL A 177 -0.53 -1.49 -28.44
CA VAL A 177 -0.73 -0.77 -27.16
C VAL A 177 0.57 -0.06 -26.83
N ASN A 178 0.49 1.21 -26.45
CA ASN A 178 1.65 2.03 -26.08
C ASN A 178 2.83 1.96 -27.09
N GLY A 179 2.51 1.86 -28.38
CA GLY A 179 3.49 1.74 -29.47
C GLY A 179 4.04 0.32 -29.75
N SER A 180 3.66 -0.70 -28.98
CA SER A 180 4.04 -2.09 -29.23
C SER A 180 2.94 -2.83 -29.99
N LEU A 181 3.23 -3.28 -31.22
CA LEU A 181 2.29 -3.97 -32.10
C LEU A 181 2.43 -5.50 -31.99
N ARG A 182 1.30 -6.19 -31.84
CA ARG A 182 1.15 -7.63 -32.07
C ARG A 182 0.18 -7.90 -33.22
N VAL A 183 0.55 -8.89 -34.02
CA VAL A 183 -0.21 -9.37 -35.17
C VAL A 183 -0.38 -10.87 -34.99
N GLU A 184 -1.58 -11.32 -34.66
CA GLU A 184 -1.86 -12.72 -34.32
C GLU A 184 -2.86 -13.34 -35.30
N ASN A 185 -2.76 -14.66 -35.49
CA ASN A 185 -3.66 -15.42 -36.39
C ASN A 185 -5.00 -15.75 -35.75
N ASP A 186 -5.12 -15.59 -34.44
CA ASP A 186 -6.36 -15.69 -33.69
C ASP A 186 -6.32 -14.68 -32.56
N ILE A 187 -7.47 -14.11 -32.21
CA ILE A 187 -7.53 -13.20 -31.06
C ILE A 187 -7.22 -13.93 -29.76
N ALA A 188 -7.61 -15.21 -29.66
CA ALA A 188 -7.34 -16.03 -28.48
C ALA A 188 -5.83 -16.19 -28.18
N ASP A 189 -4.98 -16.06 -29.19
CA ASP A 189 -3.52 -16.14 -29.03
C ASP A 189 -2.98 -14.94 -28.22
N LEU A 190 -3.72 -13.82 -28.15
CA LEU A 190 -3.35 -12.65 -27.33
C LEU A 190 -3.64 -12.87 -25.83
N ASN A 191 -4.52 -13.81 -25.47
CA ASN A 191 -4.95 -13.97 -24.06
C ASN A 191 -3.77 -14.37 -23.16
N GLY A 192 -3.61 -13.66 -22.04
CA GLY A 192 -2.50 -13.84 -21.09
C GLY A 192 -1.17 -13.26 -21.56
N GLN A 193 -1.11 -12.67 -22.77
CA GLN A 193 0.10 -11.99 -23.23
C GLN A 193 0.17 -10.55 -22.73
N PHE A 194 1.39 -10.00 -22.67
CA PHE A 194 1.61 -8.57 -22.48
C PHE A 194 1.89 -7.87 -23.83
N VAL A 195 1.17 -6.78 -24.09
CA VAL A 195 1.37 -5.90 -25.27
C VAL A 195 1.50 -4.46 -24.79
N GLY A 196 2.60 -3.79 -25.12
CA GLY A 196 2.80 -2.39 -24.68
C GLY A 196 2.88 -2.21 -23.16
N GLY A 197 3.11 -3.30 -22.45
CA GLY A 197 3.09 -3.30 -20.99
C GLY A 197 1.76 -3.44 -20.31
N VAL A 198 0.77 -3.89 -21.07
CA VAL A 198 -0.59 -4.09 -20.61
C VAL A 198 -0.93 -5.57 -20.79
N LEU A 199 -1.44 -6.20 -19.73
CA LEU A 199 -1.87 -7.60 -19.77
C LEU A 199 -3.15 -7.70 -20.58
N ILE A 200 -3.16 -8.58 -21.58
CA ILE A 200 -4.33 -8.82 -22.41
C ILE A 200 -5.13 -9.96 -21.79
N ARG A 201 -6.35 -9.67 -21.36
CA ARG A 201 -7.30 -10.67 -20.90
C ARG A 201 -8.45 -10.78 -21.89
N ILE A 202 -8.73 -11.99 -22.34
CA ILE A 202 -9.91 -12.28 -23.15
C ILE A 202 -10.87 -13.09 -22.29
N SER A 203 -12.10 -12.62 -22.18
CA SER A 203 -13.15 -13.20 -21.37
C SER A 203 -14.49 -13.11 -22.10
N GLN A 204 -15.57 -13.56 -21.47
CA GLN A 204 -16.93 -13.31 -21.92
C GLN A 204 -17.63 -12.43 -20.90
N ASP A 205 -18.35 -11.41 -21.36
CA ASP A 205 -19.16 -10.54 -20.50
C ASP A 205 -20.41 -11.29 -19.99
N ALA A 206 -21.16 -10.66 -19.08
CA ALA A 206 -22.37 -11.24 -18.45
C ALA A 206 -23.49 -11.57 -19.47
N ASP A 207 -23.45 -10.99 -20.67
CA ASP A 207 -24.38 -11.25 -21.76
C ASP A 207 -23.88 -12.35 -22.72
N GLY A 208 -22.68 -12.91 -22.47
CA GLY A 208 -22.05 -13.95 -23.26
C GLY A 208 -21.35 -13.45 -24.54
N ARG A 209 -21.07 -12.14 -24.63
CA ARG A 209 -20.27 -11.55 -25.72
C ARG A 209 -18.78 -11.59 -25.35
N ASP A 210 -17.92 -11.73 -26.35
CA ASP A 210 -16.49 -11.78 -26.10
C ASP A 210 -15.97 -10.38 -25.72
N ALA A 211 -15.15 -10.32 -24.67
CA ALA A 211 -14.55 -9.11 -24.13
C ALA A 211 -13.02 -9.21 -24.20
N LEU A 212 -12.37 -8.14 -24.65
CA LEU A 212 -10.91 -7.98 -24.61
C LEU A 212 -10.57 -6.86 -23.64
N GLN A 213 -9.89 -7.18 -22.56
CA GLN A 213 -9.45 -6.25 -21.53
C GLN A 213 -7.94 -6.01 -21.64
N LEU A 214 -7.58 -4.73 -21.57
CA LEU A 214 -6.21 -4.26 -21.45
C LEU A 214 -6.00 -3.89 -19.98
N LEU A 215 -5.32 -4.73 -19.20
CA LEU A 215 -5.09 -4.56 -17.76
C LEU A 215 -3.71 -3.91 -17.51
N GLY A 216 -3.69 -2.58 -17.28
CA GLY A 216 -2.46 -1.77 -17.18
C GLY A 216 -2.64 -0.37 -17.77
N THR A 217 -1.67 0.53 -17.57
CA THR A 217 -1.77 1.92 -18.07
C THR A 217 -1.74 1.98 -19.60
N VAL A 218 -2.82 2.48 -20.22
CA VAL A 218 -2.98 2.60 -21.68
C VAL A 218 -2.85 4.06 -22.12
N TYR A 219 -1.68 4.46 -22.61
CA TYR A 219 -1.44 5.78 -23.20
C TYR A 219 -1.98 5.89 -24.63
N ASN A 220 -1.94 4.82 -25.41
CA ASN A 220 -2.58 4.75 -26.72
C ASN A 220 -2.86 3.29 -27.09
N PHE A 221 -3.85 3.09 -27.96
CA PHE A 221 -4.11 1.78 -28.53
C PHE A 221 -4.48 1.87 -30.01
N LYS A 222 -4.28 0.76 -30.72
CA LYS A 222 -4.91 0.47 -32.01
C LYS A 222 -5.37 -0.98 -32.01
N ILE A 223 -6.61 -1.23 -32.43
CA ILE A 223 -7.15 -2.58 -32.57
C ILE A 223 -7.81 -2.74 -33.93
N GLY A 224 -7.65 -3.89 -34.56
CA GLY A 224 -8.19 -4.15 -35.89
C GLY A 224 -8.18 -5.62 -36.26
N GLY A 225 -8.92 -5.98 -37.31
CA GLY A 225 -8.96 -7.35 -37.81
C GLY A 225 -9.55 -7.45 -39.22
N GLN A 226 -9.58 -8.68 -39.75
CA GLN A 226 -10.16 -8.98 -41.07
C GLN A 226 -11.70 -9.07 -41.03
N ASN A 227 -12.27 -9.46 -39.89
CA ASN A 227 -13.72 -9.42 -39.63
C ASN A 227 -13.95 -9.23 -38.12
N PHE A 228 -13.51 -8.08 -37.63
CA PHE A 228 -13.57 -7.74 -36.21
C PHE A 228 -14.72 -6.77 -35.98
N ILE A 229 -15.73 -7.18 -35.21
CA ILE A 229 -16.93 -6.38 -34.98
C ILE A 229 -16.83 -5.81 -33.56
N LEU A 230 -16.76 -4.50 -33.43
CA LEU A 230 -16.79 -3.80 -32.15
C LEU A 230 -18.22 -3.41 -31.80
N HIS A 231 -18.64 -3.71 -30.58
CA HIS A 231 -19.92 -3.31 -30.02
C HIS A 231 -19.75 -2.06 -29.14
N GLU A 232 -18.73 -2.07 -28.29
CA GLU A 232 -18.50 -1.03 -27.29
C GLU A 232 -17.02 -0.95 -26.90
N ILE A 233 -16.57 0.25 -26.50
CA ILE A 233 -15.23 0.51 -25.97
C ILE A 233 -15.34 1.31 -24.68
N CYS A 234 -14.82 0.78 -23.58
CA CYS A 234 -14.87 1.39 -22.25
C CYS A 234 -13.46 1.74 -21.74
N PRO A 235 -13.20 2.99 -21.29
CA PRO A 235 -11.91 3.42 -20.74
C PRO A 235 -11.66 2.92 -19.30
N TYR A 236 -12.24 1.76 -18.96
CA TYR A 236 -12.10 1.05 -17.70
C TYR A 236 -12.49 -0.42 -17.91
N CYS A 237 -12.19 -1.25 -16.92
CA CYS A 237 -12.61 -2.65 -16.87
C CYS A 237 -14.07 -2.72 -16.44
N GLU A 238 -14.93 -3.31 -17.25
CA GLU A 238 -16.22 -3.81 -16.74
C GLU A 238 -15.97 -5.11 -15.99
N GLU A 239 -16.64 -5.31 -14.84
CA GLU A 239 -16.42 -6.46 -13.98
C GLU A 239 -16.81 -7.75 -14.71
N VAL A 240 -15.83 -8.62 -14.93
CA VAL A 240 -16.03 -10.00 -15.35
C VAL A 240 -15.62 -10.87 -14.19
N ASP A 241 -16.50 -11.80 -13.80
CA ASP A 241 -16.31 -12.71 -12.67
C ASP A 241 -14.83 -13.18 -12.57
N PRO A 242 -14.19 -13.01 -11.40
CA PRO A 242 -12.82 -13.44 -11.24
C PRO A 242 -12.73 -14.96 -11.40
N ILE A 243 -11.87 -15.41 -12.32
CA ILE A 243 -11.27 -16.73 -12.18
C ILE A 243 -10.26 -16.58 -11.04
N GLU A 244 -10.38 -17.42 -10.00
CA GLU A 244 -9.46 -17.43 -8.86
C GLU A 244 -7.99 -17.38 -9.30
N GLY A 245 -7.24 -16.43 -8.70
CA GLY A 245 -5.83 -16.65 -8.39
C GLY A 245 -4.77 -16.16 -9.38
N GLU A 246 -4.82 -14.90 -9.86
CA GLU A 246 -3.61 -14.23 -10.34
C GLU A 246 -3.73 -12.71 -10.24
N GLU A 247 -3.17 -12.14 -9.15
CA GLU A 247 -2.88 -10.71 -9.05
C GLU A 247 -1.78 -10.32 -10.04
N VAL A 248 -1.85 -9.09 -10.59
CA VAL A 248 -0.75 -8.51 -11.37
C VAL A 248 0.40 -8.21 -10.39
N PRO A 249 1.58 -8.85 -10.49
CA PRO A 249 2.63 -8.67 -9.50
C PRO A 249 3.24 -7.27 -9.59
N GLY A 250 3.22 -6.51 -8.49
CA GLY A 250 4.14 -5.39 -8.28
C GLY A 250 5.57 -5.89 -8.07
N PHE A 251 6.57 -4.98 -8.00
CA PHE A 251 7.93 -5.32 -7.58
C PHE A 251 7.87 -5.82 -6.12
N SER A 252 7.69 -7.14 -5.94
CA SER A 252 7.65 -7.79 -4.63
C SER A 252 8.93 -7.47 -3.86
N VAL A 253 8.81 -7.20 -2.55
CA VAL A 253 9.97 -6.88 -1.68
C VAL A 253 10.72 -8.12 -1.20
N ASP A 254 10.21 -9.32 -1.51
CA ASP A 254 10.76 -10.59 -0.99
C ASP A 254 11.22 -11.56 -2.09
N VAL A 255 11.02 -11.23 -3.37
CA VAL A 255 11.31 -12.14 -4.50
C VAL A 255 12.31 -11.51 -5.47
N CYS A 256 13.35 -12.26 -5.83
CA CYS A 256 14.26 -11.85 -6.90
C CYS A 256 13.56 -11.93 -8.26
N LEU A 257 13.69 -10.87 -9.05
CA LEU A 257 13.26 -10.83 -10.44
C LEU A 257 14.37 -11.42 -11.32
N ASP A 258 14.07 -12.51 -12.01
CA ASP A 258 14.91 -13.06 -13.07
C ASP A 258 14.34 -12.68 -14.44
N PHE A 259 15.04 -13.01 -15.53
CA PHE A 259 14.64 -12.64 -16.88
C PHE A 259 14.09 -13.82 -17.69
N ASN A 260 13.65 -14.89 -17.02
CA ASN A 260 13.30 -16.15 -17.68
C ASN A 260 11.94 -16.11 -18.42
N ASP A 261 11.10 -15.12 -18.11
CA ASP A 261 9.78 -14.90 -18.72
C ASP A 261 9.84 -14.20 -20.10
N LEU A 262 10.97 -13.59 -20.43
CA LEU A 262 11.15 -12.91 -21.70
C LEU A 262 11.31 -13.92 -22.86
N PRO A 263 10.72 -13.65 -24.05
CA PRO A 263 10.93 -14.50 -25.21
C PRO A 263 12.36 -14.36 -25.76
N TRP A 264 12.93 -15.45 -26.29
CA TRP A 264 14.29 -15.46 -26.85
C TRP A 264 14.55 -14.40 -27.93
N ILE A 265 13.50 -13.96 -28.62
CA ILE A 265 13.58 -12.94 -29.68
C ILE A 265 13.35 -11.51 -29.16
N PHE A 266 13.22 -11.33 -27.85
CA PHE A 266 12.92 -10.04 -27.25
C PHE A 266 14.02 -9.01 -27.53
N GLU A 267 13.59 -7.83 -27.97
CA GLU A 267 14.43 -6.64 -28.17
C GLU A 267 13.62 -5.41 -27.73
N ALA A 268 14.25 -4.50 -26.99
CA ALA A 268 13.69 -3.18 -26.68
C ALA A 268 14.70 -2.07 -26.95
N GLN A 269 14.23 -0.91 -27.40
CA GLN A 269 15.01 0.30 -27.67
C GLN A 269 14.82 1.35 -26.56
N VAL A 270 15.54 2.47 -26.65
CA VAL A 270 15.44 3.57 -25.67
C VAL A 270 14.02 4.15 -25.57
N ASP A 271 13.59 4.39 -24.32
CA ASP A 271 12.27 4.88 -23.91
C ASP A 271 11.12 3.86 -24.07
N GLU A 272 11.43 2.60 -24.40
CA GLU A 272 10.49 1.48 -24.33
C GLU A 272 10.48 0.86 -22.93
N THR A 273 9.37 0.21 -22.58
CA THR A 273 9.20 -0.49 -21.30
C THR A 273 9.50 -1.98 -21.46
N VAL A 274 10.33 -2.54 -20.59
CA VAL A 274 10.67 -3.96 -20.49
C VAL A 274 9.96 -4.55 -19.28
N PHE A 275 9.23 -5.64 -19.46
CA PHE A 275 8.51 -6.31 -18.37
C PHE A 275 9.32 -7.50 -17.90
N VAL A 276 9.65 -7.54 -16.62
CA VAL A 276 10.48 -8.60 -16.00
C VAL A 276 9.65 -9.25 -14.91
N ASN A 277 9.24 -10.50 -15.11
CA ASN A 277 8.27 -11.22 -14.27
C ASN A 277 7.01 -10.38 -13.96
N GLY A 278 6.50 -9.67 -14.98
CA GLY A 278 5.34 -8.78 -14.87
C GLY A 278 5.63 -7.35 -14.37
N VAL A 279 6.85 -7.05 -13.91
CA VAL A 279 7.22 -5.74 -13.36
C VAL A 279 7.70 -4.77 -14.46
N PRO A 280 7.18 -3.53 -14.56
CA PRO A 280 7.48 -2.60 -15.65
C PRO A 280 8.79 -1.80 -15.43
N PHE A 281 9.87 -2.18 -16.09
CA PHE A 281 11.10 -1.39 -16.15
C PHE A 281 11.09 -0.44 -17.35
N ARG A 282 11.48 0.82 -17.15
CA ARG A 282 11.65 1.79 -18.24
C ARG A 282 13.08 1.79 -18.73
N THR A 283 13.25 1.76 -20.04
CA THR A 283 14.55 2.06 -20.63
C THR A 283 14.75 3.57 -20.81
N SER A 284 16.00 4.02 -20.88
CA SER A 284 16.33 5.42 -21.13
C SER A 284 17.68 5.57 -21.83
N GLU A 285 17.97 6.79 -22.30
CA GLU A 285 19.22 7.09 -23.00
C GLU A 285 20.45 6.74 -22.16
N PHE A 286 21.51 6.32 -22.83
CA PHE A 286 22.76 5.95 -22.18
C PHE A 286 23.79 7.06 -22.32
N PHE A 287 24.57 7.30 -21.27
CA PHE A 287 25.55 8.39 -21.24
C PHE A 287 26.94 7.82 -21.51
N LEU A 288 27.58 8.24 -22.60
CA LEU A 288 28.90 7.74 -22.98
C LEU A 288 29.98 8.39 -22.10
N TYR A 289 30.88 7.57 -21.55
CA TYR A 289 32.06 8.08 -20.85
C TYR A 289 33.12 8.58 -21.86
N PRO A 290 33.76 9.75 -21.66
CA PRO A 290 33.54 10.70 -20.56
C PRO A 290 32.44 11.75 -20.85
N GLN A 291 31.95 11.90 -22.09
CA GLN A 291 30.93 12.87 -22.46
C GLN A 291 30.08 12.39 -23.66
N GLY A 292 28.80 12.79 -23.67
CA GLY A 292 27.81 12.50 -24.72
C GLY A 292 26.72 11.55 -24.22
N SER A 293 25.65 11.39 -25.01
CA SER A 293 24.65 10.33 -24.81
C SER A 293 24.39 9.60 -26.12
N SER A 294 23.86 8.39 -26.02
CA SER A 294 23.45 7.53 -27.11
C SER A 294 22.00 7.14 -26.88
N ARG A 295 21.21 7.18 -27.96
CA ARG A 295 19.85 6.68 -28.01
C ARG A 295 19.70 5.47 -28.93
N ASP A 296 20.80 5.01 -29.50
CA ASP A 296 20.86 3.88 -30.45
C ASP A 296 21.09 2.52 -29.72
N GLY A 297 20.80 2.47 -28.42
CA GLY A 297 21.01 1.28 -27.59
C GLY A 297 19.85 0.30 -27.62
N PHE A 298 20.12 -0.94 -27.20
CA PHE A 298 19.13 -2.01 -27.17
C PHE A 298 19.23 -2.86 -25.89
N VAL A 299 18.10 -3.44 -25.51
CA VAL A 299 17.96 -4.53 -24.55
C VAL A 299 17.67 -5.82 -25.32
N LYS A 300 18.37 -6.93 -25.06
CA LYS A 300 18.14 -8.25 -25.69
C LYS A 300 18.24 -9.40 -24.70
N VAL A 301 17.54 -10.49 -24.96
CA VAL A 301 17.72 -11.74 -24.21
C VAL A 301 18.94 -12.52 -24.71
N GLY A 302 19.73 -13.03 -23.78
CA GLY A 302 20.85 -13.96 -23.99
C GLY A 302 20.76 -15.18 -23.06
N MET A 303 21.76 -16.05 -23.10
CA MET A 303 21.91 -17.17 -22.15
C MET A 303 23.10 -16.91 -21.24
N ASN A 304 22.98 -17.27 -19.96
CA ASN A 304 24.12 -17.32 -19.06
C ASN A 304 25.15 -18.37 -19.49
N ASP A 305 26.36 -18.28 -18.95
CA ASP A 305 27.48 -19.15 -19.34
C ASP A 305 27.29 -20.64 -18.94
N THR A 306 26.34 -20.93 -18.04
CA THR A 306 25.93 -22.29 -17.63
C THR A 306 24.83 -22.89 -18.52
N GLY A 307 24.14 -22.08 -19.32
CA GLY A 307 23.10 -22.49 -20.26
C GLY A 307 21.76 -22.87 -19.62
N ASP A 308 21.54 -22.51 -18.36
CA ASP A 308 20.38 -22.88 -17.54
C ASP A 308 19.45 -21.70 -17.19
N GLY A 309 19.81 -20.46 -17.55
CA GLY A 309 19.00 -19.27 -17.30
C GLY A 309 19.17 -18.18 -18.38
N GLN A 310 18.10 -17.40 -18.60
CA GLN A 310 18.14 -16.24 -19.47
C GLN A 310 18.84 -15.05 -18.78
N ILE A 311 19.56 -14.25 -19.55
CA ILE A 311 20.20 -13.00 -19.10
C ILE A 311 19.76 -11.85 -19.98
N LEU A 312 19.73 -10.64 -19.43
CA LEU A 312 19.31 -9.45 -20.15
C LEU A 312 20.52 -8.61 -20.56
N TRP A 313 20.82 -8.58 -21.86
CA TRP A 313 21.91 -7.80 -22.44
C TRP A 313 21.50 -6.34 -22.65
N LEU A 314 22.16 -5.44 -21.94
CA LEU A 314 22.08 -4.00 -22.10
C LEU A 314 23.31 -3.52 -22.90
N ASN A 315 23.07 -2.90 -24.05
CA ASN A 315 24.12 -2.32 -24.89
C ASN A 315 23.78 -0.88 -25.26
N ASN A 316 24.51 0.07 -24.67
CA ASN A 316 24.29 1.51 -24.80
C ASN A 316 22.86 1.96 -24.44
N ILE A 317 22.25 1.32 -23.43
CA ILE A 317 20.92 1.63 -22.92
C ILE A 317 20.91 1.51 -21.39
N ASN A 318 20.09 2.33 -20.73
CA ASN A 318 19.79 2.19 -19.30
C ASN A 318 18.46 1.45 -19.14
N LEU A 319 18.36 0.55 -18.17
CA LEU A 319 17.13 -0.10 -17.70
C LEU A 319 16.90 0.27 -16.24
N GLY A 320 15.70 0.71 -15.87
CA GLY A 320 15.45 1.08 -14.49
C GLY A 320 13.99 1.10 -14.08
N TYR A 321 13.81 1.25 -12.77
CA TYR A 321 12.51 1.20 -12.11
C TYR A 321 12.38 2.39 -11.16
N THR A 322 11.16 2.92 -11.06
CA THR A 322 10.81 4.00 -10.11
C THR A 322 9.70 3.47 -9.22
N PHE A 323 9.94 3.47 -7.90
CA PHE A 323 8.95 3.07 -6.92
C PHE A 323 7.90 4.17 -6.79
N GLY A 324 6.61 3.81 -6.87
CA GLY A 324 5.50 4.76 -6.89
C GLY A 324 5.31 5.51 -5.56
N PRO A 325 4.60 6.66 -5.56
CA PRO A 325 4.23 7.35 -4.34
C PRO A 325 3.34 6.45 -3.47
N GLY A 326 3.74 6.23 -2.21
CA GLY A 326 3.01 5.36 -1.27
C GLY A 326 3.52 3.92 -1.16
N VAL A 327 4.57 3.54 -1.90
CA VAL A 327 5.26 2.24 -1.74
C VAL A 327 6.54 2.46 -0.93
N ASN A 328 6.81 1.63 0.08
CA ASN A 328 8.10 1.63 0.76
C ASN A 328 9.16 0.98 -0.15
N PRO A 329 10.13 1.75 -0.71
CA PRO A 329 11.17 1.16 -1.51
C PRO A 329 12.06 0.24 -0.64
N PRO A 330 12.67 -0.79 -1.22
CA PRO A 330 13.51 -1.70 -0.47
C PRO A 330 14.72 -0.95 0.11
N PRO A 331 15.13 -1.22 1.37
CA PRO A 331 16.29 -0.59 2.00
C PRO A 331 17.62 -1.08 1.39
N CYS A 332 17.58 -2.17 0.62
CA CYS A 332 18.69 -2.63 -0.18
C CYS A 332 18.25 -3.29 -1.50
N LEU A 333 19.06 -3.19 -2.55
CA LEU A 333 18.86 -3.89 -3.82
C LEU A 333 20.16 -4.60 -4.25
N SER A 334 20.08 -5.87 -4.65
CA SER A 334 21.19 -6.61 -5.26
C SER A 334 20.97 -6.81 -6.76
N ILE A 335 21.90 -6.35 -7.60
CA ILE A 335 21.88 -6.53 -9.06
C ILE A 335 22.99 -7.48 -9.47
N TYR A 336 22.64 -8.64 -10.00
CA TYR A 336 23.60 -9.65 -10.47
C TYR A 336 23.94 -9.40 -11.93
N TYR A 337 25.24 -9.42 -12.25
CA TYR A 337 25.72 -9.05 -13.57
C TYR A 337 26.78 -10.01 -14.13
N ASP A 338 26.85 -10.04 -15.47
CA ASP A 338 28.00 -10.43 -16.28
C ASP A 338 28.42 -9.20 -17.12
N TYR A 339 29.63 -8.71 -16.90
CA TYR A 339 30.17 -7.49 -17.48
C TYR A 339 31.36 -7.84 -18.38
N ARG A 340 31.18 -7.62 -19.69
CA ARG A 340 32.17 -7.97 -20.72
C ARG A 340 32.95 -6.75 -21.25
N GLY A 341 32.79 -5.59 -20.61
CA GLY A 341 33.57 -4.38 -20.86
C GLY A 341 32.74 -3.15 -21.28
N GLY A 342 33.43 -2.01 -21.39
CA GLY A 342 32.84 -0.74 -21.80
C GLY A 342 32.23 0.07 -20.65
N ASN A 343 31.76 1.29 -20.93
CA ASN A 343 31.30 2.17 -19.85
C ASN A 343 30.00 1.68 -19.20
N VAL A 344 29.77 2.09 -17.95
CA VAL A 344 28.61 1.72 -17.13
C VAL A 344 27.95 2.98 -16.58
N ASN A 345 26.62 2.98 -16.64
CA ASN A 345 25.75 3.96 -16.02
C ASN A 345 25.03 3.31 -14.85
N LEU A 346 25.07 3.96 -13.69
CA LEU A 346 24.22 3.64 -12.55
C LEU A 346 23.60 4.95 -12.04
N GLU A 347 22.30 5.11 -12.20
CA GLU A 347 21.55 6.27 -11.72
C GLU A 347 20.67 5.84 -10.56
N ILE A 348 20.69 6.58 -9.45
CA ILE A 348 19.85 6.29 -8.29
C ILE A 348 19.26 7.61 -7.81
N ASN A 349 17.94 7.68 -7.63
CA ASN A 349 17.22 8.89 -7.22
C ASN A 349 17.67 10.14 -8.01
N ASP A 350 17.72 10.01 -9.34
CA ASP A 350 18.14 11.04 -10.31
C ASP A 350 19.63 11.46 -10.25
N ASP A 351 20.49 10.77 -9.48
CA ASP A 351 21.93 11.00 -9.43
C ASP A 351 22.69 9.94 -10.23
N LEU A 352 23.36 10.36 -11.32
CA LEU A 352 24.01 9.47 -12.28
C LEU A 352 25.51 9.30 -12.00
N LEU A 353 25.92 8.06 -11.75
CA LEU A 353 27.29 7.60 -11.86
C LEU A 353 27.56 7.05 -13.27
N ASN A 354 28.37 7.76 -14.04
CA ASN A 354 28.90 7.28 -15.32
C ASN A 354 30.39 6.98 -15.18
N VAL A 355 30.77 5.72 -15.37
CA VAL A 355 32.13 5.23 -15.13
C VAL A 355 32.67 4.45 -16.33
N GLU A 356 34.00 4.41 -16.47
CA GLU A 356 34.65 3.70 -17.57
C GLU A 356 34.55 2.17 -17.40
N SER A 357 34.46 1.68 -16.16
CA SER A 357 34.35 0.25 -15.84
C SER A 357 33.58 0.01 -14.54
N ILE A 358 32.94 -1.16 -14.41
CA ILE A 358 31.99 -1.47 -13.33
C ILE A 358 32.62 -1.44 -11.92
N ASP A 359 33.89 -1.80 -11.79
CA ASP A 359 34.67 -1.74 -10.55
C ASP A 359 34.82 -0.32 -10.00
N GLN A 360 34.74 0.70 -10.87
CA GLN A 360 34.77 2.09 -10.43
C GLN A 360 33.45 2.55 -9.79
N LEU A 361 32.41 1.72 -9.75
CA LEU A 361 31.21 1.99 -8.95
C LEU A 361 31.43 1.66 -7.48
N ASP A 362 32.37 0.78 -7.13
CA ASP A 362 32.55 0.31 -5.76
C ASP A 362 32.90 1.46 -4.81
N GLY A 363 32.17 1.53 -3.69
CA GLY A 363 32.33 2.54 -2.65
C GLY A 363 31.86 3.94 -3.04
N LYS A 364 31.23 4.13 -4.21
CA LYS A 364 30.60 5.40 -4.59
C LYS A 364 29.21 5.52 -3.98
N THR A 365 28.70 6.74 -3.95
CA THR A 365 27.33 7.06 -3.56
C THR A 365 26.62 7.72 -4.73
N ALA A 366 25.36 7.35 -4.96
CA ALA A 366 24.46 8.02 -5.90
C ALA A 366 23.11 8.22 -5.20
N GLY A 367 22.58 9.44 -5.16
CA GLY A 367 21.22 9.69 -4.66
C GLY A 367 21.04 9.33 -3.18
N ASN A 368 22.11 9.47 -2.38
CA ASN A 368 22.23 9.04 -0.98
C ASN A 368 22.21 7.52 -0.73
N VAL A 369 22.42 6.72 -1.77
CA VAL A 369 22.53 5.25 -1.70
C VAL A 369 23.99 4.83 -1.90
N LEU A 370 24.49 3.97 -1.02
CA LEU A 370 25.84 3.39 -1.13
C LEU A 370 25.84 2.30 -2.19
N VAL A 371 26.86 2.31 -3.06
CA VAL A 371 27.07 1.30 -4.09
C VAL A 371 28.27 0.44 -3.71
N LYS A 372 28.07 -0.86 -3.56
CA LYS A 372 29.12 -1.87 -3.34
C LYS A 372 29.16 -2.85 -4.51
N VAL A 373 30.35 -3.19 -4.98
CA VAL A 373 30.52 -4.14 -6.08
C VAL A 373 31.31 -5.35 -5.59
N TYR A 374 30.65 -6.51 -5.59
CA TYR A 374 31.25 -7.79 -5.24
C TYR A 374 31.56 -8.56 -6.52
N GLN A 375 32.84 -8.70 -6.85
CA GLN A 375 33.27 -9.54 -7.98
C GLN A 375 33.34 -11.01 -7.56
N LYS A 376 32.65 -11.87 -8.33
CA LYS A 376 32.70 -13.33 -8.17
C LYS A 376 33.74 -13.95 -9.11
N THR A 377 33.82 -13.45 -10.34
CA THR A 377 34.83 -13.82 -11.35
C THR A 377 35.36 -12.55 -12.04
N GLU A 378 36.21 -12.70 -13.07
CA GLU A 378 36.69 -11.56 -13.86
C GLU A 378 35.58 -10.81 -14.61
N VAL A 379 34.43 -11.45 -14.85
CA VAL A 379 33.30 -10.85 -15.60
C VAL A 379 31.99 -10.88 -14.83
N THR A 380 31.80 -11.79 -13.88
CA THR A 380 30.54 -11.88 -13.09
C THR A 380 30.67 -11.35 -11.67
N GLY A 381 29.58 -10.80 -11.16
CA GLY A 381 29.52 -10.27 -9.80
C GLY A 381 28.11 -9.81 -9.42
N ARG A 382 28.02 -9.08 -8.30
CA ARG A 382 26.80 -8.37 -7.90
C ARG A 382 27.10 -6.94 -7.48
N ILE A 383 26.16 -6.04 -7.69
CA ILE A 383 26.13 -4.69 -7.15
C ILE A 383 25.11 -4.66 -6.03
N GLU A 384 25.49 -4.20 -4.85
CA GLU A 384 24.56 -3.91 -3.75
C GLU A 384 24.36 -2.41 -3.63
N LEU A 385 23.10 -2.00 -3.58
CA LEU A 385 22.66 -0.65 -3.35
C LEU A 385 22.06 -0.62 -1.94
N SER A 386 22.64 0.14 -1.01
CA SER A 386 22.17 0.21 0.38
C SER A 386 21.75 1.63 0.75
N GLY A 387 20.50 1.81 1.19
CA GLY A 387 19.90 3.11 1.49
C GLY A 387 18.48 3.23 0.94
N TRP A 388 17.94 4.46 0.92
CA TRP A 388 16.60 4.70 0.38
C TRP A 388 16.62 4.74 -1.16
N ILE A 389 16.03 3.74 -1.82
CA ILE A 389 16.07 3.57 -3.28
C ILE A 389 14.71 3.89 -3.89
N GLY A 390 14.34 5.17 -3.98
CA GLY A 390 13.09 5.60 -4.64
C GLY A 390 13.08 5.35 -6.15
N SER A 391 14.24 5.28 -6.79
CA SER A 391 14.41 4.80 -8.17
C SER A 391 15.84 4.36 -8.43
N PHE A 392 16.02 3.46 -9.40
CA PHE A 392 17.34 3.11 -9.92
C PHE A 392 17.29 2.85 -11.43
N LYS A 393 18.40 3.10 -12.12
CA LYS A 393 18.65 2.69 -13.50
C LYS A 393 20.07 2.14 -13.61
N ILE A 394 20.25 1.04 -14.29
CA ILE A 394 21.55 0.44 -14.61
C ILE A 394 21.67 0.26 -16.12
N GLY A 395 22.84 0.55 -16.69
CA GLY A 395 23.09 0.40 -18.11
C GLY A 395 24.57 0.19 -18.41
N GLY A 396 24.88 -0.40 -19.55
CA GLY A 396 26.26 -0.60 -19.97
C GLY A 396 26.42 -0.76 -21.47
N GLN A 397 27.67 -0.80 -21.93
CA GLN A 397 28.03 -1.11 -23.32
C GLN A 397 28.00 -2.61 -23.62
N GLU A 398 28.49 -3.43 -22.70
CA GLU A 398 28.42 -4.90 -22.77
C GLU A 398 28.08 -5.45 -21.38
N LEU A 399 26.93 -5.01 -20.84
CA LEU A 399 26.44 -5.41 -19.52
C LEU A 399 25.28 -6.37 -19.66
N TYR A 400 25.36 -7.51 -18.99
CA TYR A 400 24.30 -8.50 -18.94
C TYR A 400 23.81 -8.60 -17.50
N LEU A 401 22.49 -8.60 -17.30
CA LEU A 401 21.88 -8.78 -16.00
C LEU A 401 21.36 -10.21 -15.86
N GLU A 402 21.60 -10.84 -14.71
CA GLU A 402 21.11 -12.19 -14.42
C GLU A 402 19.83 -12.17 -13.59
N LYS A 403 19.81 -11.37 -12.52
CA LYS A 403 18.65 -11.16 -11.64
C LYS A 403 18.78 -9.86 -10.85
N ILE A 404 17.66 -9.36 -10.35
CA ILE A 404 17.58 -8.20 -9.46
C ILE A 404 16.80 -8.61 -8.20
N CYS A 405 17.39 -8.46 -7.03
CA CYS A 405 16.76 -8.82 -5.75
C CYS A 405 16.49 -7.58 -4.89
N PRO A 406 15.28 -7.43 -4.30
CA PRO A 406 14.87 -6.34 -3.39
C PRO A 406 15.53 -6.37 -1.99
N PHE A 407 16.64 -7.07 -1.84
CA PHE A 407 17.36 -7.19 -0.57
C PHE A 407 18.86 -7.42 -0.81
N CYS A 408 19.66 -7.13 0.20
CA CYS A 408 21.07 -7.51 0.28
C CYS A 408 21.13 -8.99 0.70
N GLU A 409 21.89 -9.82 -0.02
CA GLU A 409 22.23 -11.14 0.52
C GLU A 409 23.29 -10.97 1.60
N GLN A 410 23.07 -11.55 2.79
CA GLN A 410 24.11 -11.67 3.80
C GLN A 410 25.32 -12.37 3.16
N SER A 411 26.52 -11.80 3.29
CA SER A 411 27.74 -12.45 2.81
C SER A 411 27.75 -13.91 3.26
N PRO A 412 27.95 -14.87 2.34
CA PRO A 412 28.06 -16.26 2.75
C PRO A 412 29.22 -16.34 3.74
N VAL A 413 28.91 -16.83 4.94
CA VAL A 413 29.91 -17.35 5.86
C VAL A 413 30.81 -18.27 5.04
N GLU A 414 32.09 -17.95 4.92
CA GLU A 414 33.07 -18.87 4.33
C GLU A 414 32.98 -20.19 5.10
N GLY A 415 32.29 -21.20 4.54
CA GLY A 415 32.12 -22.42 5.29
C GLY A 415 31.18 -23.50 4.79
N GLU A 416 30.62 -23.48 3.57
CA GLU A 416 30.01 -24.70 3.00
C GLU A 416 30.45 -24.91 1.55
N ALA A 417 31.73 -25.26 1.41
CA ALA A 417 32.18 -26.02 0.25
C ALA A 417 31.67 -27.46 0.43
N GLU A 418 30.61 -27.82 -0.28
CA GLU A 418 30.33 -29.23 -0.60
C GLU A 418 31.42 -29.73 -1.56
N GLY A 419 32.56 -30.08 -0.98
CA GLY A 419 33.66 -30.78 -1.63
C GLY A 419 33.61 -32.25 -1.28
N GLU A 420 33.26 -33.09 -2.26
CA GLU A 420 33.56 -34.51 -2.25
C GLU A 420 35.06 -34.72 -1.99
N ILE A 421 35.39 -35.28 -0.82
CA ILE A 421 36.75 -35.68 -0.46
C ILE A 421 36.94 -37.15 -0.83
N GLU A 422 37.66 -37.41 -1.93
CA GLU A 422 38.49 -38.61 -2.07
C GLU A 422 39.96 -38.20 -2.22
N GLY A 423 40.78 -38.54 -1.24
CA GLY A 423 42.25 -38.44 -1.35
C GLY A 423 42.99 -38.43 -0.02
N GLU A 424 43.34 -39.61 0.49
CA GLU A 424 44.35 -39.80 1.55
C GLU A 424 45.70 -39.16 1.18
N VAL A 425 46.32 -38.37 2.06
CA VAL A 425 47.77 -38.38 2.31
C VAL A 425 48.07 -37.97 3.76
N GLU A 426 48.82 -38.83 4.46
CA GLU A 426 49.39 -38.61 5.80
C GLU A 426 50.47 -37.50 5.84
N GLY A 427 50.55 -36.78 6.95
CA GLY A 427 51.72 -35.95 7.29
C GLY A 427 51.61 -35.20 8.62
N GLU A 428 52.21 -35.75 9.69
CA GLU A 428 52.51 -35.06 10.94
C GLU A 428 53.46 -33.87 10.72
N ILE A 429 53.20 -32.70 11.35
CA ILE A 429 54.27 -31.90 11.97
C ILE A 429 53.75 -31.08 13.17
N GLU A 430 54.56 -31.08 14.23
CA GLU A 430 54.40 -30.39 15.52
C GLU A 430 54.52 -28.85 15.42
N GLY A 431 53.97 -28.15 16.40
CA GLY A 431 53.82 -26.69 16.40
C GLY A 431 55.02 -25.85 16.82
N GLU A 432 54.87 -24.52 16.71
CA GLU A 432 55.64 -23.51 17.43
C GLU A 432 54.76 -22.29 17.77
N SER A 433 55.04 -21.68 18.92
CA SER A 433 54.42 -20.46 19.49
C SER A 433 54.60 -19.20 18.60
N PRO A 434 53.75 -18.17 18.75
CA PRO A 434 53.74 -17.02 17.86
C PRO A 434 54.93 -16.08 18.11
N VAL A 435 55.51 -15.60 17.01
CA VAL A 435 56.54 -14.55 16.96
C VAL A 435 55.85 -13.20 16.85
N GLU A 436 56.26 -12.24 17.69
CA GLU A 436 55.87 -10.83 17.60
C GLU A 436 56.26 -10.20 16.26
N GLY A 437 55.33 -9.39 15.74
CA GLY A 437 55.65 -8.27 14.86
C GLY A 437 55.42 -8.51 13.38
N GLU A 438 54.15 -8.44 12.95
CA GLU A 438 53.84 -7.99 11.60
C GLU A 438 53.02 -6.70 11.70
N SER A 439 53.56 -5.66 11.05
CA SER A 439 52.85 -4.41 10.78
C SER A 439 51.76 -4.71 9.73
N PRO A 440 50.60 -4.02 9.75
CA PRO A 440 49.55 -4.33 8.78
C PRO A 440 50.05 -4.09 7.36
N VAL A 441 49.70 -5.03 6.48
CA VAL A 441 49.93 -4.96 5.04
C VAL A 441 49.18 -3.74 4.49
N GLU A 442 49.92 -2.88 3.80
CA GLU A 442 49.43 -1.71 3.07
C GLU A 442 48.56 -2.19 1.90
N GLY A 443 47.22 -2.07 1.99
CA GLY A 443 46.34 -2.43 0.87
C GLY A 443 44.82 -2.35 1.07
N GLU A 444 44.27 -2.60 2.26
CA GLU A 444 42.84 -2.42 2.51
C GLU A 444 42.56 -1.00 3.02
N LEU A 445 41.74 -0.25 2.26
CA LEU A 445 41.14 0.97 2.79
C LEU A 445 40.21 0.56 3.93
N PRO A 446 40.27 1.19 5.12
CA PRO A 446 39.38 0.84 6.22
C PRO A 446 37.92 1.00 5.78
N GLU A 447 37.07 0.03 6.13
CA GLU A 447 35.64 0.13 5.90
C GLU A 447 35.12 1.43 6.55
N PHE A 448 34.33 2.18 5.81
CA PHE A 448 33.78 3.43 6.29
C PHE A 448 32.74 3.13 7.38
N PHE A 449 32.73 3.93 8.45
CA PHE A 449 31.76 3.83 9.54
C PHE A 449 30.36 4.26 9.06
N THR A 450 29.67 3.38 8.32
CA THR A 450 28.36 3.61 7.69
C THR A 450 27.22 2.82 8.31
N ASP A 451 27.55 1.82 9.13
CA ASP A 451 26.61 0.98 9.87
C ASP A 451 26.96 0.98 11.37
N CYS A 452 26.08 0.44 12.21
CA CYS A 452 26.36 0.19 13.61
C CYS A 452 27.62 -0.67 13.78
N VAL A 453 28.52 -0.22 14.65
CA VAL A 453 29.70 -0.98 15.04
C VAL A 453 29.48 -1.54 16.41
N ASN A 454 29.45 -2.87 16.49
CA ASN A 454 29.39 -3.60 17.74
C ASN A 454 30.80 -3.97 18.20
N PHE A 455 30.95 -4.30 19.49
CA PHE A 455 32.23 -4.71 20.06
C PHE A 455 32.31 -6.21 20.36
N ILE A 456 31.35 -7.00 19.86
CA ILE A 456 31.28 -8.43 20.16
C ILE A 456 32.44 -9.23 19.56
N GLY A 457 33.04 -8.73 18.47
CA GLY A 457 34.20 -9.33 17.81
C GLY A 457 35.55 -9.09 18.50
N LEU A 458 35.61 -8.36 19.61
CA LEU A 458 36.89 -8.06 20.29
C LEU A 458 37.57 -9.35 20.81
N PRO A 459 38.87 -9.55 20.52
CA PRO A 459 39.57 -10.77 20.91
C PRO A 459 39.72 -10.88 22.44
N GLU A 460 39.74 -12.11 22.94
CA GLU A 460 39.93 -12.39 24.36
C GLU A 460 41.25 -11.78 24.86
N GLY A 461 41.20 -11.03 25.97
CA GLY A 461 42.36 -10.32 26.53
C GLY A 461 42.75 -9.03 25.80
N PHE A 462 41.94 -8.52 24.86
CA PHE A 462 42.17 -7.23 24.22
C PHE A 462 42.29 -6.09 25.25
N GLU A 463 43.39 -5.35 25.19
CA GLU A 463 43.63 -4.13 25.97
C GLU A 463 44.57 -3.19 25.19
N THR A 464 44.23 -1.90 25.15
CA THR A 464 45.05 -0.85 24.52
C THR A 464 45.07 0.42 25.36
N GLN A 465 46.03 1.30 25.09
CA GLN A 465 46.29 2.54 25.85
C GLN A 465 45.93 3.77 25.02
N ALA A 466 45.93 4.97 25.63
CA ALA A 466 45.67 6.22 24.92
C ALA A 466 46.64 6.46 23.75
N ASN A 467 46.14 7.08 22.67
CA ASN A 467 46.85 7.32 21.39
C ASN A 467 47.18 6.04 20.61
N SER A 468 46.32 5.02 20.73
CA SER A 468 46.36 3.78 19.95
C SER A 468 45.08 3.63 19.15
N THR A 469 44.91 2.49 18.48
CA THR A 469 43.69 2.17 17.73
C THR A 469 42.90 1.05 18.40
N VAL A 470 41.58 1.09 18.23
CA VAL A 470 40.66 -0.03 18.48
C VAL A 470 40.02 -0.35 17.13
N THR A 471 39.99 -1.62 16.74
CA THR A 471 39.34 -2.05 15.49
C THR A 471 38.23 -3.01 15.84
N ALA A 472 37.01 -2.68 15.41
CA ALA A 472 35.79 -3.46 15.61
C ALA A 472 34.95 -3.33 14.33
N ASP A 473 34.37 -4.43 13.85
CA ASP A 473 33.62 -4.51 12.59
C ASP A 473 34.27 -3.76 11.42
N GLY A 474 35.57 -3.97 11.22
CA GLY A 474 36.33 -3.30 10.14
C GLY A 474 36.61 -1.80 10.35
N VAL A 475 35.97 -1.16 11.33
CA VAL A 475 36.11 0.26 11.64
C VAL A 475 37.25 0.50 12.64
N VAL A 476 38.12 1.47 12.32
CA VAL A 476 39.28 1.84 13.15
C VAL A 476 38.97 3.11 13.95
N PHE A 477 38.80 2.96 15.26
CA PHE A 477 38.67 4.07 16.20
C PHE A 477 40.03 4.46 16.79
N MET A 478 40.17 5.73 17.14
CA MET A 478 41.36 6.29 17.79
C MET A 478 41.09 6.49 19.27
N THR A 479 41.99 6.02 20.12
CA THR A 479 41.95 6.33 21.56
C THR A 479 42.73 7.59 21.88
N SER A 480 42.34 8.33 22.92
CA SER A 480 43.03 9.56 23.33
C SER A 480 43.02 9.78 24.84
N GLU A 481 43.76 10.79 25.31
CA GLU A 481 43.84 11.13 26.73
C GLU A 481 42.47 11.49 27.33
N PHE A 482 42.28 11.13 28.60
CA PHE A 482 41.08 11.44 29.37
C PHE A 482 41.28 12.66 30.25
N TYR A 483 40.21 13.39 30.58
CA TYR A 483 40.27 14.67 31.29
C TYR A 483 39.30 14.65 32.46
N TYR A 484 39.78 15.07 33.64
CA TYR A 484 38.95 15.06 34.84
C TYR A 484 38.04 16.30 34.90
N SER A 485 36.81 16.13 35.38
CA SER A 485 35.85 17.22 35.62
C SER A 485 36.40 18.23 36.63
N THR A 486 37.17 17.75 37.61
CA THR A 486 37.86 18.55 38.64
C THR A 486 39.17 19.20 38.17
N GLY A 487 39.62 18.87 36.95
CA GLY A 487 40.81 19.43 36.29
C GLY A 487 42.00 18.47 36.20
N GLY A 488 42.75 18.57 35.10
CA GLY A 488 43.87 17.67 34.75
C GLY A 488 43.52 16.69 33.63
N SER A 489 44.49 15.90 33.17
CA SER A 489 44.32 14.81 32.20
C SER A 489 45.19 13.60 32.55
N THR A 490 44.88 12.45 31.97
CA THR A 490 45.70 11.24 32.03
C THR A 490 45.78 10.56 30.66
N SER A 491 46.95 10.02 30.34
CA SER A 491 47.20 9.14 29.19
C SER A 491 47.46 7.70 29.61
N GLN A 492 47.27 7.38 30.89
CA GLN A 492 47.45 6.02 31.45
C GLN A 492 46.13 5.23 31.55
N GLY A 493 45.08 5.67 30.86
CA GLY A 493 43.84 4.91 30.77
C GLY A 493 43.94 3.75 29.80
N SER A 494 42.99 2.84 29.91
CA SER A 494 42.90 1.64 29.07
C SER A 494 41.53 1.51 28.40
N ALA A 495 41.54 1.02 27.17
CA ALA A 495 40.36 0.49 26.48
C ALA A 495 40.54 -1.02 26.36
N SER A 496 39.62 -1.81 26.91
CA SER A 496 39.75 -3.28 27.00
C SER A 496 38.44 -3.99 26.71
N ARG A 497 38.52 -5.28 26.37
CA ARG A 497 37.35 -6.16 26.30
C ARG A 497 36.76 -6.32 27.70
N GLY A 498 35.49 -5.94 27.85
CA GLY A 498 34.69 -6.13 29.05
C GLY A 498 33.48 -7.04 28.79
N GLU A 499 32.68 -7.23 29.83
CA GLU A 499 31.39 -7.93 29.77
C GLU A 499 30.33 -7.06 30.44
N ASP A 500 29.15 -6.96 29.85
CA ASP A 500 27.99 -6.29 30.46
C ASP A 500 27.29 -7.18 31.51
N GLU A 501 26.20 -6.70 32.10
CA GLU A 501 25.43 -7.43 33.12
C GLU A 501 24.83 -8.75 32.62
N ASN A 502 24.66 -8.89 31.30
CA ASN A 502 24.12 -10.08 30.64
C ASN A 502 25.22 -11.03 30.11
N GLY A 503 26.49 -10.66 30.26
CA GLY A 503 27.64 -11.43 29.76
C GLY A 503 27.97 -11.19 28.28
N SER A 504 27.35 -10.20 27.64
CA SER A 504 27.70 -9.79 26.28
C SER A 504 29.01 -9.02 26.27
N ILE A 505 29.79 -9.20 25.21
CA ILE A 505 31.10 -8.57 25.06
C ILE A 505 30.91 -7.09 24.72
N VAL A 506 31.58 -6.22 25.48
CA VAL A 506 31.53 -4.75 25.32
C VAL A 506 32.94 -4.15 25.35
N LEU A 507 33.09 -2.92 24.87
CA LEU A 507 34.33 -2.16 25.02
C LEU A 507 34.30 -1.37 26.33
N GLN A 508 35.16 -1.74 27.28
CA GLN A 508 35.36 -1.01 28.52
C GLN A 508 36.37 0.11 28.32
N LEU A 509 35.99 1.35 28.65
CA LEU A 509 36.81 2.54 28.68
C LEU A 509 37.06 2.97 30.14
N ALA A 510 38.33 2.91 30.56
CA ALA A 510 38.75 3.27 31.91
C ALA A 510 39.79 4.40 31.89
N ASN A 511 39.33 5.63 32.13
CA ASN A 511 40.12 6.87 32.01
C ASN A 511 40.73 7.07 30.62
N ILE A 512 39.98 6.75 29.56
CA ILE A 512 40.39 6.90 28.16
C ILE A 512 39.19 7.38 27.33
N ASN A 513 39.43 8.09 26.23
CA ASN A 513 38.37 8.38 25.25
C ASN A 513 38.58 7.53 24.00
N LEU A 514 37.48 7.06 23.40
CA LEU A 514 37.41 6.50 22.05
C LEU A 514 36.82 7.55 21.12
N GLY A 515 37.33 7.67 19.90
CA GLY A 515 36.79 8.62 18.94
C GLY A 515 37.04 8.26 17.49
N TYR A 516 36.30 8.94 16.62
CA TYR A 516 36.39 8.80 15.17
C TYR A 516 36.40 10.18 14.50
N ASP A 517 37.06 10.27 13.35
CA ASP A 517 37.19 11.48 12.55
C ASP A 517 36.55 11.28 11.18
N PHE A 518 35.37 11.89 11.00
CA PHE A 518 34.61 11.88 9.75
C PHE A 518 35.11 12.92 8.74
N SER A 519 36.16 13.68 9.02
CA SER A 519 36.66 14.71 8.10
C SER A 519 37.13 14.17 6.75
N ASN A 520 37.45 12.86 6.69
CA ASN A 520 37.80 12.16 5.46
C ASN A 520 36.69 11.22 4.96
N THR A 521 35.51 11.21 5.59
CA THR A 521 34.35 10.46 5.08
C THR A 521 33.54 11.35 4.13
N PRO A 522 32.97 10.81 3.04
CA PRO A 522 32.22 11.60 2.05
C PRO A 522 31.02 12.33 2.67
N ASN A 523 30.38 11.71 3.67
CA ASN A 523 29.30 12.27 4.45
C ASN A 523 29.60 12.09 5.94
N ALA A 524 29.68 13.20 6.65
CA ALA A 524 29.75 13.21 8.11
C ALA A 524 28.31 13.05 8.67
N PRO A 525 28.07 12.17 9.64
CA PRO A 525 26.74 11.90 10.15
C PRO A 525 26.08 13.17 10.70
N GLN A 526 24.78 13.32 10.43
CA GLN A 526 23.94 14.36 11.05
C GLN A 526 23.24 13.86 12.31
N CYS A 527 23.34 12.56 12.58
CA CYS A 527 22.91 11.98 13.83
C CYS A 527 23.81 10.80 14.19
N MET A 528 24.01 10.56 15.48
CA MET A 528 24.70 9.38 15.98
C MET A 528 24.07 8.94 17.29
N HIS A 529 24.19 7.66 17.62
CA HIS A 529 23.88 7.19 18.96
C HIS A 529 24.93 6.20 19.49
N PHE A 530 24.99 6.09 20.82
CA PHE A 530 25.91 5.23 21.56
C PHE A 530 25.12 4.42 22.58
N ALA A 531 25.10 3.09 22.45
CA ALA A 531 24.62 2.22 23.51
C ALA A 531 25.70 2.08 24.59
N TYR A 532 25.44 2.61 25.78
CA TYR A 532 26.43 2.72 26.85
C TYR A 532 26.02 1.99 28.13
N GLY A 533 27.05 1.57 28.89
CA GLY A 533 27.00 1.27 30.31
C GLY A 533 27.83 2.29 31.10
N TYR A 534 27.32 2.81 32.21
CA TYR A 534 27.96 3.81 33.06
C TYR A 534 27.73 3.50 34.54
N PHE A 535 28.82 3.18 35.25
CA PHE A 535 28.78 2.79 36.66
C PHE A 535 29.31 3.88 37.60
N GLY A 536 29.70 5.04 37.05
CA GLY A 536 30.12 6.21 37.81
C GLY A 536 31.40 6.88 37.33
N GLY A 537 31.72 8.01 37.94
CA GLY A 537 32.93 8.79 37.69
C GLY A 537 32.81 9.78 36.52
N ASP A 538 33.90 10.46 36.20
CA ASP A 538 33.87 11.49 35.16
C ASP A 538 33.58 10.90 33.76
N VAL A 539 32.86 11.66 32.93
CA VAL A 539 32.59 11.36 31.52
C VAL A 539 33.07 12.52 30.65
N ASN A 540 33.68 12.17 29.52
CA ASN A 540 34.09 13.07 28.47
C ASN A 540 33.21 12.87 27.24
N LEU A 541 32.70 13.96 26.68
CA LEU A 541 32.12 14.01 25.34
C LEU A 541 32.76 15.18 24.58
N GLU A 542 33.46 14.88 23.49
CA GLU A 542 33.99 15.88 22.57
C GLU A 542 33.31 15.72 21.22
N VAL A 543 32.70 16.77 20.69
CA VAL A 543 32.13 16.77 19.33
C VAL A 543 32.71 17.95 18.58
N ASN A 544 33.21 17.74 17.36
CA ASN A 544 33.82 18.78 16.53
C ASN A 544 34.87 19.63 17.27
N GLY A 545 35.62 19.02 18.20
CA GLY A 545 36.63 19.67 19.03
C GLY A 545 36.11 20.46 20.25
N ASP A 546 34.81 20.50 20.51
CA ASP A 546 34.23 21.06 21.75
C ASP A 546 34.12 19.96 22.81
N LEU A 547 35.01 19.97 23.81
CA LEU A 547 35.07 18.98 24.89
C LEU A 547 34.23 19.40 26.11
N ARG A 548 33.25 18.58 26.48
CA ARG A 548 32.57 18.60 27.78
C ARG A 548 33.09 17.50 28.68
N LYS A 549 33.26 17.87 29.95
CA LYS A 549 33.71 17.00 31.03
C LYS A 549 32.70 17.15 32.15
N VAL A 550 32.04 16.07 32.51
CA VAL A 550 30.99 16.05 33.52
C VAL A 550 31.32 14.97 34.56
N ASP A 551 30.83 15.15 35.77
CA ASP A 551 30.92 14.17 36.87
C ASP A 551 29.79 13.14 36.85
N ASP A 552 28.80 13.34 35.98
CA ASP A 552 27.66 12.45 35.75
C ASP A 552 27.20 12.57 34.28
N ILE A 553 26.98 11.44 33.60
CA ILE A 553 26.51 11.42 32.21
C ILE A 553 25.18 12.17 32.02
N ALA A 554 24.30 12.16 33.02
CA ALA A 554 23.01 12.87 32.96
C ALA A 554 23.20 14.38 32.77
N ALA A 555 24.34 14.95 33.16
CA ALA A 555 24.64 16.37 32.94
C ALA A 555 24.95 16.73 31.48
N LEU A 556 25.09 15.74 30.59
CA LEU A 556 25.21 15.96 29.14
C LEU A 556 23.85 16.19 28.46
N ASP A 557 22.74 15.72 29.05
CA ASP A 557 21.42 15.82 28.43
C ASP A 557 21.01 17.29 28.21
N GLY A 558 20.51 17.58 27.01
CA GLY A 558 20.07 18.92 26.60
C GLY A 558 21.20 19.91 26.30
N LEU A 559 22.47 19.52 26.41
CA LEU A 559 23.58 20.37 26.00
C LEU A 559 23.72 20.45 24.48
N ILE A 560 24.30 21.54 24.00
CA ILE A 560 24.85 21.62 22.64
C ILE A 560 26.37 21.52 22.77
N VAL A 561 26.96 20.53 22.10
CA VAL A 561 28.39 20.24 22.09
C VAL A 561 28.85 20.21 20.63
N GLY A 562 29.74 21.12 20.25
CA GLY A 562 30.28 21.12 18.88
C GLY A 562 29.25 21.40 17.78
N ASN A 563 28.13 22.05 18.10
CA ASN A 563 26.94 22.22 17.26
C ASN A 563 26.04 20.97 17.10
N ALA A 564 26.32 19.88 17.80
CA ALA A 564 25.39 18.78 17.97
C ALA A 564 24.61 18.95 19.28
N GLY A 565 23.29 18.81 19.23
CA GLY A 565 22.47 18.63 20.42
C GLY A 565 22.70 17.24 21.00
N VAL A 566 22.83 17.17 22.32
CA VAL A 566 23.07 15.92 23.06
C VAL A 566 21.80 15.54 23.78
N ARG A 567 21.42 14.27 23.66
CA ARG A 567 20.38 13.65 24.47
C ARG A 567 20.91 12.41 25.15
N VAL A 568 20.50 12.19 26.40
CA VAL A 568 20.87 11.00 27.15
C VAL A 568 19.59 10.33 27.62
N TYR A 569 19.41 9.09 27.21
CA TYR A 569 18.25 8.27 27.50
C TYR A 569 18.65 7.09 28.38
N ALA A 570 17.97 6.90 29.50
CA ALA A 570 18.17 5.71 30.33
C ALA A 570 17.42 4.52 29.74
N LYS A 571 18.08 3.35 29.70
CA LYS A 571 17.49 2.03 29.41
C LYS A 571 17.53 1.12 30.65
N GLY A 572 18.35 1.45 31.64
CA GLY A 572 18.39 0.79 32.94
C GLY A 572 19.12 1.60 34.00
N GLU A 573 19.42 1.01 35.17
CA GLU A 573 20.09 1.71 36.29
C GLU A 573 21.48 2.22 35.88
N HIS A 574 22.20 1.44 35.07
CA HIS A 574 23.55 1.76 34.61
C HIS A 574 23.69 1.73 33.09
N THR A 575 22.61 1.61 32.33
CA THR A 575 22.66 1.49 30.86
C THR A 575 21.75 2.51 30.18
N GLY A 576 22.11 2.89 28.96
CA GLY A 576 21.34 3.87 28.20
C GLY A 576 21.85 4.11 26.79
N ILE A 577 21.22 5.08 26.13
CA ILE A 577 21.60 5.57 24.81
C ILE A 577 21.97 7.05 24.92
N LEU A 578 23.14 7.43 24.41
CA LEU A 578 23.49 8.82 24.19
C LEU A 578 23.30 9.13 22.72
N GLU A 579 22.53 10.17 22.38
CA GLU A 579 22.29 10.61 21.00
C GLU A 579 22.93 11.97 20.76
N LEU A 580 23.51 12.13 19.57
CA LEU A 580 24.01 13.39 19.04
C LEU A 580 23.21 13.73 17.79
N LYS A 581 22.56 14.90 17.74
CA LYS A 581 21.85 15.40 16.55
C LYS A 581 22.42 16.73 16.07
N GLY A 582 22.81 16.81 14.81
CA GLY A 582 23.46 17.96 14.19
C GLY A 582 24.71 17.54 13.43
N SER A 583 25.44 18.49 12.85
CA SER A 583 26.60 18.15 12.02
C SER A 583 27.76 17.60 12.87
N ILE A 584 28.15 16.33 12.66
CA ILE A 584 29.19 15.65 13.46
C ILE A 584 30.36 15.24 12.57
N THR A 585 31.41 16.07 12.53
CA THR A 585 32.65 15.81 11.80
C THR A 585 33.69 15.05 12.62
N THR A 586 33.65 15.14 13.95
CA THR A 586 34.45 14.31 14.86
C THR A 586 33.67 14.05 16.13
N PHE A 587 33.89 12.89 16.75
CA PHE A 587 33.45 12.64 18.13
C PHE A 587 34.55 11.98 18.95
N LYS A 588 34.51 12.17 20.27
CA LYS A 588 35.18 11.35 21.27
C LYS A 588 34.27 11.17 22.47
N ILE A 589 34.16 9.94 22.96
CA ILE A 589 33.40 9.59 24.16
C ILE A 589 34.28 8.72 25.07
N GLY A 590 34.16 8.88 26.39
CA GLY A 590 34.91 8.07 27.35
C GLY A 590 34.56 8.37 28.79
N GLY A 591 35.00 7.51 29.70
CA GLY A 591 34.75 7.68 31.13
C GLY A 591 35.73 6.91 32.03
N GLN A 592 35.49 6.95 33.33
CA GLN A 592 36.25 6.18 34.32
C GLN A 592 35.76 4.74 34.44
N GLU A 593 34.44 4.55 34.41
CA GLU A 593 33.75 3.25 34.42
C GLU A 593 32.67 3.25 33.33
N PHE A 594 33.11 3.39 32.07
CA PHE A 594 32.25 3.57 30.91
C PHE A 594 32.41 2.40 29.94
N TYR A 595 31.30 1.88 29.43
CA TYR A 595 31.23 0.70 28.60
C TYR A 595 30.45 1.05 27.33
N LEU A 596 30.91 0.59 26.17
CA LEU A 596 30.23 0.77 24.89
C LEU A 596 29.89 -0.60 24.32
N SER A 597 28.61 -0.83 24.05
CA SER A 597 28.14 -2.03 23.36
C SER A 597 28.13 -1.80 21.85
N GLU A 598 27.70 -0.61 21.45
CA GLU A 598 27.48 -0.25 20.06
C GLU A 598 27.63 1.25 19.83
N ILE A 599 28.07 1.62 18.62
CA ILE A 599 28.06 3.00 18.12
C ILE A 599 27.47 2.99 16.71
N CYS A 600 26.46 3.82 16.46
CA CYS A 600 25.86 3.91 15.13
C CYS A 600 25.95 5.34 14.54
N PRO A 601 26.17 5.48 13.23
CA PRO A 601 26.26 6.77 12.54
C PRO A 601 24.88 7.34 12.16
N TYR A 602 23.83 6.92 12.87
CA TYR A 602 22.45 7.39 12.75
C TYR A 602 21.74 7.25 14.11
N CYS A 603 20.58 7.90 14.27
CA CYS A 603 19.74 7.68 15.44
C CYS A 603 18.92 6.41 15.27
N GLU A 604 18.78 5.62 16.32
CA GLU A 604 17.99 4.38 16.36
C GLU A 604 16.73 4.51 17.21
N ILE A 605 16.34 5.74 17.57
CA ILE A 605 15.05 5.94 18.21
C ILE A 605 13.99 5.77 17.14
N HIS A 606 13.33 4.62 17.16
CA HIS A 606 12.22 4.33 16.27
C HIS A 606 11.04 5.23 16.64
N PRO A 607 10.28 5.74 15.65
CA PRO A 607 8.92 6.16 15.92
C PRO A 607 8.14 4.95 16.47
N LEU A 608 7.12 5.18 17.30
CA LEU A 608 6.21 4.11 17.74
C LEU A 608 5.58 3.47 16.48
N TRP A 609 6.13 2.36 16.01
CA TRP A 609 5.62 1.58 14.86
C TRP A 609 5.00 0.25 15.29
N GLU A 610 5.42 -0.23 16.46
CA GLU A 610 4.91 -1.43 17.12
C GLU A 610 4.45 -1.09 18.55
N CYS A 611 3.75 -2.03 19.18
CA CYS A 611 3.35 -1.89 20.57
C CYS A 611 4.56 -1.89 21.52
N VAL A 612 4.57 -0.96 22.46
CA VAL A 612 5.54 -0.90 23.55
C VAL A 612 4.93 -1.51 24.79
N THR A 613 5.59 -2.52 25.35
CA THR A 613 5.14 -3.31 26.50
C THR A 613 5.87 -2.99 27.79
N PHE A 614 6.92 -2.16 27.72
CA PHE A 614 7.78 -1.78 28.85
C PHE A 614 8.63 -2.91 29.44
N GLN A 615 8.60 -4.12 28.86
CA GLN A 615 9.21 -5.30 29.46
C GLN A 615 10.75 -5.29 29.41
N ASP A 616 11.34 -4.42 28.59
CA ASP A 616 12.80 -4.20 28.53
C ASP A 616 13.34 -3.35 29.69
N LEU A 617 12.47 -2.70 30.48
CA LEU A 617 12.88 -1.89 31.62
C LEU A 617 13.26 -2.75 32.85
N PRO A 618 14.30 -2.35 33.62
CA PRO A 618 14.64 -3.04 34.86
C PRO A 618 13.59 -2.87 35.96
N LEU A 619 13.26 -3.97 36.65
CA LEU A 619 12.34 -3.95 37.77
C LEU A 619 12.84 -3.05 38.91
N GLY A 620 12.00 -2.11 39.34
CA GLY A 620 12.32 -1.11 40.37
C GLY A 620 12.90 0.19 39.82
N MET A 621 13.06 0.32 38.49
CA MET A 621 13.49 1.58 37.87
C MET A 621 12.50 2.70 38.19
N GLU A 622 13.02 3.87 38.59
CA GLU A 622 12.24 5.09 38.82
C GLU A 622 12.68 6.18 37.84
N ILE A 623 11.70 6.75 37.12
CA ILE A 623 11.86 7.80 36.12
C ILE A 623 11.20 9.06 36.65
N ALA A 624 11.99 10.13 36.76
CA ALA A 624 11.56 11.39 37.36
C ALA A 624 10.82 12.30 36.34
N ASN A 625 10.27 13.40 36.84
CA ASN A 625 9.64 14.41 36.00
C ASN A 625 10.65 15.16 35.11
N GLY A 626 10.30 15.37 33.84
CA GLY A 626 11.11 16.15 32.90
C GLY A 626 12.33 15.40 32.38
N THR A 627 12.35 14.08 32.51
CA THR A 627 13.33 13.18 31.89
C THR A 627 12.68 12.47 30.70
N SER A 628 13.51 11.85 29.88
CA SER A 628 13.04 10.94 28.83
C SER A 628 13.69 9.56 29.03
N PHE A 629 13.00 8.50 28.62
CA PHE A 629 13.47 7.13 28.72
C PHE A 629 13.13 6.38 27.44
N ILE A 630 13.86 5.29 27.16
CA ILE A 630 13.59 4.45 26.02
C ILE A 630 13.06 3.11 26.52
N SER A 631 12.04 2.61 25.85
CA SER A 631 11.52 1.28 26.05
C SER A 631 11.06 0.71 24.71
N ASP A 632 11.40 -0.56 24.45
CA ASP A 632 11.17 -1.24 23.17
C ASP A 632 11.62 -0.37 21.97
N ASN A 633 12.78 0.29 22.15
CA ASN A 633 13.40 1.24 21.21
C ASN A 633 12.57 2.49 20.85
N VAL A 634 11.50 2.77 21.60
CA VAL A 634 10.67 3.98 21.47
C VAL A 634 10.99 4.96 22.60
N LEU A 635 11.15 6.23 22.25
CA LEU A 635 11.41 7.31 23.21
C LEU A 635 10.12 7.80 23.87
N PHE A 636 10.08 7.83 25.20
CA PHE A 636 9.01 8.44 25.98
C PHE A 636 9.52 9.65 26.77
N ASP A 637 8.73 10.72 26.77
CA ASP A 637 8.95 11.93 27.55
C ASP A 637 8.05 11.94 28.79
N THR A 638 8.58 12.43 29.91
CA THR A 638 7.80 12.64 31.12
C THR A 638 7.45 14.11 31.35
N GLY A 639 6.23 14.36 31.85
CA GLY A 639 5.68 15.69 32.05
C GLY A 639 5.13 15.92 33.47
N SER A 640 4.97 17.19 33.85
CA SER A 640 4.33 17.60 35.10
C SER A 640 2.88 17.14 35.16
N PHE A 641 2.46 16.62 36.30
CA PHE A 641 1.08 16.22 36.54
C PHE A 641 0.27 17.38 37.11
N TYR A 642 -1.04 17.37 36.86
CA TYR A 642 -1.96 18.46 37.20
C TYR A 642 -3.14 17.88 37.96
N TYR A 643 -3.38 18.38 39.17
CA TYR A 643 -4.48 17.91 40.00
C TYR A 643 -5.81 18.49 39.53
N TYR A 644 -6.87 17.70 39.60
CA TYR A 644 -8.23 18.13 39.34
C TYR A 644 -8.81 18.75 40.62
N PRO A 645 -9.51 19.90 40.52
CA PRO A 645 -9.69 20.71 39.32
C PRO A 645 -8.51 21.67 39.03
N GLU A 646 -7.63 21.94 40.01
CA GLU A 646 -6.49 22.86 39.86
C GLU A 646 -5.25 22.42 40.68
N GLY A 647 -4.06 22.79 40.18
CA GLY A 647 -2.77 22.55 40.83
C GLY A 647 -1.84 21.71 39.95
N ALA A 648 -0.53 21.74 40.22
CA ALA A 648 0.45 20.92 39.51
C ALA A 648 1.57 20.45 40.43
N THR A 649 2.20 19.33 40.09
CA THR A 649 3.38 18.80 40.79
C THR A 649 4.47 18.40 39.80
N ARG A 650 5.72 18.47 40.26
CA ARG A 650 6.91 17.93 39.59
C ARG A 650 7.56 16.78 40.38
N GLU A 651 6.96 16.41 41.51
CA GLU A 651 7.49 15.40 42.44
C GLU A 651 6.95 13.99 42.13
N GLY A 652 6.25 13.81 41.00
CA GLY A 652 5.76 12.50 40.60
C GLY A 652 6.82 11.65 39.91
N THR A 653 6.56 10.35 39.87
CA THR A 653 7.47 9.33 39.33
C THR A 653 6.71 8.35 38.44
N ALA A 654 7.37 7.89 37.38
CA ALA A 654 6.99 6.69 36.65
C ALA A 654 7.93 5.56 37.10
N SER A 655 7.39 4.43 37.54
CA SER A 655 8.18 3.36 38.12
C SER A 655 7.85 2.04 37.45
N PHE A 656 8.85 1.30 36.99
CA PHE A 656 8.63 -0.04 36.44
C PHE A 656 8.57 -1.05 37.59
N ILE A 657 7.39 -1.60 37.86
CA ILE A 657 7.12 -2.43 39.03
C ILE A 657 6.42 -3.73 38.67
N GLU A 658 6.41 -4.66 39.61
CA GLU A 658 5.55 -5.84 39.58
C GLU A 658 4.27 -5.49 40.35
N ASP A 659 3.15 -5.51 39.64
CA ASP A 659 1.81 -5.26 40.18
C ASP A 659 1.35 -6.44 41.07
N THR A 660 0.24 -6.25 41.77
CA THR A 660 -0.30 -7.17 42.78
C THR A 660 -0.59 -8.59 42.30
N ASP A 661 -0.75 -8.80 40.99
CA ASP A 661 -0.97 -10.10 40.36
C ASP A 661 0.30 -10.71 39.73
N GLY A 662 1.44 -10.03 39.83
CA GLY A 662 2.71 -10.45 39.23
C GLY A 662 2.99 -9.87 37.84
N THR A 663 2.06 -9.09 37.26
CA THR A 663 2.26 -8.44 35.95
C THR A 663 3.22 -7.28 36.10
N ARG A 664 4.19 -7.14 35.18
CA ARG A 664 5.12 -6.01 35.17
C ARG A 664 4.55 -4.86 34.35
N VAL A 665 4.54 -3.67 34.94
CA VAL A 665 3.85 -2.49 34.40
C VAL A 665 4.65 -1.22 34.64
N LEU A 666 4.42 -0.21 33.78
CA LEU A 666 4.89 1.15 34.04
C LEU A 666 3.86 1.87 34.92
N TRP A 667 4.14 1.94 36.22
CA TRP A 667 3.29 2.60 37.22
C TRP A 667 3.51 4.12 37.24
N LEU A 668 2.45 4.89 37.03
CA LEU A 668 2.46 6.35 37.08
C LEU A 668 1.88 6.84 38.40
N SER A 669 2.66 7.65 39.12
CA SER A 669 2.23 8.32 40.35
C SER A 669 2.45 9.83 40.26
N ASN A 670 1.38 10.54 39.89
CA ASN A 670 1.38 11.99 39.70
C ASN A 670 2.41 12.44 38.65
N ILE A 671 2.51 11.73 37.53
CA ILE A 671 3.37 12.06 36.39
C ILE A 671 2.61 11.81 35.08
N ASN A 672 2.96 12.53 34.02
CA ASN A 672 2.50 12.21 32.66
C ASN A 672 3.64 11.53 31.89
N VAL A 673 3.32 10.56 31.04
CA VAL A 673 4.23 9.88 30.12
C VAL A 673 3.61 9.92 28.73
N GLY A 674 4.42 10.15 27.70
CA GLY A 674 3.92 10.15 26.33
C GLY A 674 5.00 10.26 25.28
N HIS A 675 4.56 10.38 24.04
CA HIS A 675 5.41 10.38 22.86
C HIS A 675 5.01 11.50 21.88
N VAL A 676 5.99 12.02 21.15
CA VAL A 676 5.79 12.99 20.07
C VAL A 676 6.18 12.31 18.75
N PHE A 677 5.20 12.15 17.86
CA PHE A 677 5.44 11.64 16.51
C PHE A 677 6.16 12.73 15.71
N SER A 678 7.43 12.50 15.42
CA SER A 678 8.39 13.54 15.02
C SER A 678 8.22 14.06 13.59
N ASP A 679 7.29 13.49 12.82
CA ASP A 679 6.96 13.93 11.46
C ASP A 679 5.58 14.61 11.39
N PRO A 680 5.51 15.96 11.28
CA PRO A 680 4.25 16.68 11.14
C PRO A 680 3.53 16.44 9.80
N THR A 681 4.13 15.68 8.87
CA THR A 681 3.51 15.29 7.61
C THR A 681 2.81 13.92 7.66
N HIS A 682 3.09 13.10 8.69
CA HIS A 682 2.53 11.76 8.89
C HIS A 682 1.90 11.66 10.29
N LEU A 683 0.58 11.80 10.36
CA LEU A 683 -0.19 11.69 11.61
C LEU A 683 -0.69 10.25 11.79
N LEU A 684 -0.57 9.69 12.99
CA LEU A 684 -1.18 8.40 13.28
C LEU A 684 -2.70 8.53 13.24
N ALA A 685 -3.38 7.49 12.74
CA ALA A 685 -4.84 7.42 12.75
C ALA A 685 -5.39 6.90 14.07
N CYS A 686 -4.60 6.15 14.85
CA CYS A 686 -4.99 5.67 16.16
C CYS A 686 -3.79 5.49 17.11
N VAL A 687 -4.04 5.60 18.41
CA VAL A 687 -3.14 5.13 19.49
C VAL A 687 -4.00 4.40 20.51
N SER A 688 -3.68 3.15 20.84
CA SER A 688 -4.32 2.43 21.94
C SER A 688 -3.38 2.27 23.13
N ILE A 689 -3.91 2.40 24.34
CA ILE A 689 -3.18 2.27 25.60
C ILE A 689 -3.92 1.25 26.46
N ARG A 690 -3.27 0.11 26.73
CA ARG A 690 -3.75 -0.86 27.72
C ARG A 690 -3.30 -0.42 29.10
N TYR A 691 -4.25 -0.27 30.01
CA TYR A 691 -3.99 0.29 31.32
C TYR A 691 -4.65 -0.49 32.45
N ARG A 692 -4.11 -0.33 33.66
CA ARG A 692 -4.81 -0.59 34.92
C ARG A 692 -4.93 0.67 35.74
N TYR A 693 -6.14 0.96 36.21
CA TYR A 693 -6.48 2.18 36.91
C TYR A 693 -7.09 1.84 38.27
N TYR A 694 -6.40 2.23 39.34
CA TYR A 694 -6.82 1.96 40.72
C TYR A 694 -7.56 3.13 41.37
N GLY A 695 -7.65 4.26 40.67
CA GLY A 695 -8.36 5.45 41.09
C GLY A 695 -7.53 6.73 41.00
N GLY A 696 -8.20 7.83 41.29
CA GLY A 696 -7.60 9.15 41.34
C GLY A 696 -7.58 9.86 39.99
N ASN A 697 -7.07 11.08 40.01
CA ASN A 697 -7.07 11.95 38.84
C ASN A 697 -6.32 11.37 37.64
N VAL A 698 -6.82 11.65 36.42
CA VAL A 698 -6.15 11.37 35.14
C VAL A 698 -5.96 12.63 34.30
N ASN A 699 -4.77 12.74 33.73
CA ASN A 699 -4.39 13.73 32.73
C ASN A 699 -4.28 13.07 31.35
N LEU A 700 -4.85 13.69 30.33
CA LEU A 700 -4.63 13.32 28.93
C LEU A 700 -4.29 14.57 28.14
N THR A 701 -3.18 14.55 27.42
CA THR A 701 -2.84 15.56 26.41
C THR A 701 -2.79 14.88 25.06
N VAL A 702 -3.48 15.42 24.05
CA VAL A 702 -3.36 14.95 22.66
C VAL A 702 -3.22 16.16 21.76
N ASN A 703 -2.20 16.19 20.90
CA ASN A 703 -1.94 17.33 20.00
C ASN A 703 -1.90 18.71 20.68
N ASN A 704 -1.43 18.76 21.94
CA ASN A 704 -1.43 19.92 22.84
C ASN A 704 -2.80 20.28 23.47
N ASP A 705 -3.87 19.57 23.15
CA ASP A 705 -5.17 19.71 23.82
C ASP A 705 -5.14 18.92 25.14
N PHE A 706 -5.24 19.65 26.26
CA PHE A 706 -5.09 19.10 27.60
C PHE A 706 -6.44 18.88 28.29
N TYR A 707 -6.64 17.68 28.81
CA TYR A 707 -7.79 17.22 29.57
C TYR A 707 -7.33 16.71 30.93
N ASN A 708 -8.09 17.11 31.95
CA ASN A 708 -7.84 16.74 33.33
C ASN A 708 -9.18 16.34 33.94
N VAL A 709 -9.30 15.09 34.34
CA VAL A 709 -10.55 14.47 34.79
C VAL A 709 -10.42 13.84 36.17
N GLU A 710 -11.55 13.65 36.85
CA GLU A 710 -11.58 13.00 38.16
C GLU A 710 -11.43 11.49 38.03
N ASP A 711 -12.01 10.89 36.99
CA ASP A 711 -11.94 9.47 36.70
C ASP A 711 -11.59 9.19 35.22
N ILE A 712 -10.86 8.12 34.93
CA ILE A 712 -10.48 7.78 33.55
C ILE A 712 -11.69 7.58 32.63
N ALA A 713 -12.82 7.11 33.17
CA ALA A 713 -14.06 6.92 32.40
C ALA A 713 -14.63 8.25 31.86
N ASP A 714 -14.32 9.38 32.51
CA ASP A 714 -14.76 10.71 32.07
C ASP A 714 -14.03 11.18 30.80
N LEU A 715 -12.95 10.49 30.38
CA LEU A 715 -12.32 10.74 29.08
C LEU A 715 -13.16 10.22 27.90
N ASN A 716 -14.05 9.25 28.14
CA ASN A 716 -14.80 8.58 27.09
C ASN A 716 -15.74 9.54 26.36
N GLY A 717 -15.67 9.55 25.02
CA GLY A 717 -16.50 10.38 24.15
C GLY A 717 -15.99 11.82 23.99
N ILE A 718 -14.83 12.17 24.55
CA ILE A 718 -14.18 13.45 24.25
C ILE A 718 -13.77 13.48 22.78
N ILE A 719 -14.08 14.57 22.08
CA ILE A 719 -13.56 14.87 20.75
C ILE A 719 -12.70 16.13 20.88
N THR A 720 -11.41 16.03 20.55
CA THR A 720 -10.51 17.18 20.63
C THR A 720 -10.78 18.19 19.52
N PRO A 721 -10.38 19.46 19.69
CA PRO A 721 -10.32 20.43 18.59
C PRO A 721 -9.62 19.90 17.34
N GLY A 722 -8.58 19.08 17.51
CA GLY A 722 -7.86 18.37 16.45
C GLY A 722 -8.60 17.19 15.81
N GLN A 723 -9.88 16.96 16.12
CA GLN A 723 -10.69 15.82 15.63
C GLN A 723 -10.16 14.45 16.07
N VAL A 724 -9.50 14.36 17.23
CA VAL A 724 -9.18 13.08 17.85
C VAL A 724 -10.29 12.70 18.82
N GLN A 725 -10.96 11.59 18.57
CA GLN A 725 -11.93 10.98 19.46
C GLN A 725 -11.22 10.14 20.52
N VAL A 726 -11.68 10.24 21.76
CA VAL A 726 -11.18 9.47 22.90
C VAL A 726 -12.23 8.45 23.28
N ARG A 727 -11.87 7.17 23.28
CA ARG A 727 -12.76 6.05 23.63
C ARG A 727 -12.13 5.22 24.73
N VAL A 728 -12.86 4.99 25.80
CA VAL A 728 -12.41 4.19 26.95
C VAL A 728 -13.27 2.93 27.04
N VAL A 729 -12.62 1.76 27.02
CA VAL A 729 -13.26 0.46 27.09
C VAL A 729 -12.79 -0.28 28.34
N PRO A 730 -13.64 -0.40 29.37
CA PRO A 730 -13.32 -1.21 30.56
C PRO A 730 -13.26 -2.70 30.20
N LEU A 731 -12.19 -3.37 30.62
CA LEU A 731 -11.97 -4.82 30.48
C LEU A 731 -12.14 -5.59 31.80
N GLY A 732 -12.36 -4.88 32.90
CA GLY A 732 -12.54 -5.47 34.22
C GLY A 732 -12.65 -4.42 35.31
N ASP A 733 -12.47 -4.83 36.56
CA ASP A 733 -12.60 -3.93 37.72
C ASP A 733 -11.53 -2.81 37.73
N PHE A 734 -10.35 -3.08 37.19
CA PHE A 734 -9.23 -2.12 37.15
C PHE A 734 -8.61 -1.99 35.75
N GLU A 735 -8.81 -2.96 34.86
CA GLU A 735 -8.16 -3.01 33.56
C GLU A 735 -9.05 -2.41 32.47
N GLY A 736 -8.43 -1.77 31.47
CA GLY A 736 -9.15 -1.21 30.32
C GLY A 736 -8.23 -0.84 29.18
N MET A 737 -8.87 -0.44 28.07
CA MET A 737 -8.23 0.10 26.88
C MET A 737 -8.66 1.55 26.68
N LEU A 738 -7.70 2.43 26.42
CA LEU A 738 -7.91 3.81 26.02
C LEU A 738 -7.50 3.95 24.55
N TYR A 739 -8.42 4.34 23.69
CA TYR A 739 -8.19 4.61 22.28
C TYR A 739 -8.23 6.11 22.03
N LEU A 740 -7.24 6.59 21.28
CA LEU A 740 -7.21 7.91 20.66
C LEU A 740 -7.38 7.65 19.16
N GLU A 741 -8.46 8.12 18.55
CA GLU A 741 -8.85 7.80 17.17
C GLU A 741 -8.97 9.11 16.38
N GLY A 742 -8.19 9.26 15.31
CA GLY A 742 -8.09 10.49 14.53
C GLY A 742 -6.63 10.92 14.36
N PRO A 743 -6.37 12.11 13.78
CA PRO A 743 -5.02 12.54 13.40
C PRO A 743 -4.17 12.89 14.64
N ILE A 744 -3.23 12.03 15.04
CA ILE A 744 -2.43 12.18 16.26
C ILE A 744 -0.96 12.49 15.91
N ALA A 745 -0.48 13.65 16.39
CA ALA A 745 0.90 14.13 16.31
C ALA A 745 1.67 13.94 17.63
N SER A 746 0.97 13.88 18.76
CA SER A 746 1.56 13.62 20.07
C SER A 746 0.50 13.23 21.07
N PHE A 747 0.85 12.44 22.07
CA PHE A 747 0.00 12.21 23.24
C PHE A 747 0.84 12.21 24.53
N MET A 748 0.19 12.48 25.67
CA MET A 748 0.70 12.20 27.01
C MET A 748 -0.46 11.77 27.91
N ILE A 749 -0.30 10.64 28.61
CA ILE A 749 -1.26 10.15 29.61
C ILE A 749 -0.58 10.16 30.99
N GLY A 750 -1.33 10.50 32.03
CA GLY A 750 -0.81 10.48 33.40
C GLY A 750 -1.90 10.19 34.41
N GLY A 751 -1.52 9.61 35.54
CA GLY A 751 -2.47 9.30 36.62
C GLY A 751 -1.83 9.35 38.01
N GLN A 752 -2.67 9.30 39.03
CA GLN A 752 -2.21 9.15 40.43
C GLN A 752 -1.93 7.70 40.79
N GLU A 753 -2.77 6.78 40.31
CA GLU A 753 -2.65 5.34 40.47
C GLU A 753 -3.00 4.64 39.13
N LEU A 754 -2.22 4.97 38.09
CA LEU A 754 -2.41 4.48 36.72
C LEU A 754 -1.19 3.67 36.30
N ALA A 755 -1.38 2.40 35.97
CA ALA A 755 -0.36 1.54 35.39
C ALA A 755 -0.59 1.40 33.88
N LEU A 756 0.47 1.59 33.09
CA LEU A 756 0.46 1.32 31.66
C LEU A 756 1.07 -0.06 31.41
N LEU A 757 0.34 -0.88 30.66
CA LEU A 757 0.77 -2.23 30.29
C LEU A 757 1.36 -2.20 28.87
N GLU A 758 0.69 -1.49 27.97
CA GLU A 758 1.03 -1.47 26.56
C GLU A 758 0.58 -0.17 25.90
N ILE A 759 1.36 0.32 24.93
CA ILE A 759 0.98 1.44 24.06
C ILE A 759 1.24 1.06 22.61
N CYS A 760 0.21 1.09 21.76
CA CYS A 760 0.31 0.76 20.34
C CYS A 760 0.02 1.97 19.44
N PRO A 761 0.68 2.07 18.27
CA PRO A 761 0.46 3.13 17.28
C PRO A 761 -0.74 2.89 16.34
N TYR A 762 -1.62 1.97 16.72
CA TYR A 762 -2.84 1.59 16.04
C TYR A 762 -3.87 1.19 17.10
N CYS A 763 -5.10 0.93 16.67
CA CYS A 763 -6.17 0.48 17.57
C CYS A 763 -6.01 -1.02 17.83
N ALA A 764 -5.24 -1.39 18.86
CA ALA A 764 -5.08 -2.81 19.21
C ALA A 764 -6.43 -3.45 19.59
N GLU A 765 -6.62 -4.70 19.21
CA GLU A 765 -7.83 -5.45 19.54
C GLU A 765 -8.00 -5.60 21.07
N LEU A 766 -9.25 -5.79 21.52
CA LEU A 766 -9.50 -6.06 22.92
C LEU A 766 -8.89 -7.43 23.26
N PRO A 767 -8.11 -7.56 24.35
CA PRO A 767 -7.53 -8.83 24.76
C PRO A 767 -8.65 -9.86 24.95
N ASP A 768 -8.55 -11.00 24.26
CA ASP A 768 -9.45 -12.13 24.47
C ASP A 768 -9.39 -12.60 25.93
N GLU A 769 -10.52 -12.60 26.63
CA GLU A 769 -10.64 -13.25 27.93
C GLU A 769 -10.63 -14.79 27.76
N GLY A 770 -9.46 -15.37 27.49
CA GLY A 770 -9.30 -16.83 27.44
C GLY A 770 -7.99 -17.28 26.79
N GLU A 771 -7.14 -17.96 27.58
CA GLU A 771 -5.80 -18.42 27.20
C GLU A 771 -5.67 -19.13 25.84
N GLY A 772 -4.65 -18.74 25.08
CA GLY A 772 -4.07 -19.53 23.99
C GLY A 772 -3.32 -18.68 22.98
N GLU A 773 -1.99 -18.79 22.97
CA GLU A 773 -1.12 -18.18 21.97
C GLU A 773 -1.63 -18.48 20.54
N GLY A 774 -1.89 -17.41 19.80
CA GLY A 774 -2.20 -17.43 18.38
C GLY A 774 -2.00 -16.02 17.86
N GLU A 775 -0.96 -15.81 17.06
CA GLU A 775 -0.75 -14.59 16.31
C GLU A 775 -1.98 -14.36 15.41
N GLY A 776 -2.74 -13.32 15.72
CA GLY A 776 -3.89 -12.86 14.93
C GLY A 776 -3.51 -11.59 14.20
N GLU A 777 -3.54 -11.66 12.88
CA GLU A 777 -3.27 -10.57 11.94
C GLU A 777 -4.17 -9.33 12.17
N PRO A 778 -3.72 -8.12 11.76
CA PRO A 778 -4.43 -6.86 12.01
C PRO A 778 -5.78 -6.78 11.30
N ASP A 779 -6.70 -6.00 11.88
CA ASP A 779 -7.93 -5.45 11.30
C ASP A 779 -8.31 -6.09 9.96
N GLN A 780 -8.96 -7.26 10.02
CA GLN A 780 -9.54 -7.79 8.80
C GLN A 780 -10.61 -6.79 8.33
N PRO A 781 -10.58 -6.37 7.05
CA PRO A 781 -11.71 -5.67 6.47
C PRO A 781 -12.99 -6.49 6.70
N PHE A 782 -14.18 -5.87 6.69
CA PHE A 782 -15.46 -6.58 6.67
C PHE A 782 -15.56 -7.40 5.36
N ALA A 783 -14.80 -8.50 5.33
CA ALA A 783 -14.51 -9.40 4.25
C ALA A 783 -14.95 -10.84 4.61
N ASP A 784 -15.23 -11.09 5.90
CA ASP A 784 -15.83 -12.32 6.41
C ASP A 784 -17.15 -12.05 7.15
N CYS A 785 -17.92 -13.10 7.41
CA CYS A 785 -19.18 -13.07 8.13
C CYS A 785 -19.01 -12.62 9.58
N VAL A 786 -19.86 -11.69 10.02
CA VAL A 786 -19.93 -11.23 11.41
C VAL A 786 -21.07 -11.96 12.13
N ASP A 787 -20.71 -12.75 13.15
CA ASP A 787 -21.60 -13.49 14.04
C ASP A 787 -21.93 -12.67 15.30
N PHE A 788 -23.15 -12.15 15.35
CA PHE A 788 -23.64 -11.34 16.46
C PHE A 788 -23.91 -12.15 17.73
N GLY A 789 -23.88 -13.49 17.65
CA GLY A 789 -23.97 -14.37 18.80
C GLY A 789 -22.76 -14.31 19.74
N ARG A 790 -21.68 -13.65 19.32
CA ARG A 790 -20.45 -13.45 20.11
C ARG A 790 -20.42 -12.16 20.92
N LEU A 791 -21.46 -11.34 20.85
CA LEU A 791 -21.57 -10.15 21.69
C LEU A 791 -21.58 -10.53 23.19
N PRO A 792 -21.11 -9.65 24.10
CA PRO A 792 -21.14 -9.93 25.53
C PRO A 792 -22.55 -10.15 26.10
N ASP A 793 -22.67 -11.05 27.07
CA ASP A 793 -23.93 -11.29 27.79
C ASP A 793 -24.52 -9.98 28.35
N GLY A 794 -25.78 -9.70 28.01
CA GLY A 794 -26.47 -8.48 28.44
C GLY A 794 -26.18 -7.23 27.61
N PHE A 795 -25.51 -7.38 26.45
CA PHE A 795 -25.26 -6.29 25.51
C PHE A 795 -26.55 -5.55 25.12
N THR A 796 -26.48 -4.21 25.14
CA THR A 796 -27.54 -3.31 24.69
C THR A 796 -26.94 -2.08 24.02
N ALA A 797 -27.50 -1.68 22.87
CA ALA A 797 -27.16 -0.45 22.16
C ALA A 797 -28.44 0.34 21.86
N ALA A 798 -28.40 1.64 22.14
CA ALA A 798 -29.47 2.58 21.80
C ALA A 798 -29.23 3.20 20.42
N VAL A 799 -30.24 3.89 19.88
CA VAL A 799 -30.14 4.58 18.58
C VAL A 799 -28.96 5.57 18.54
N ASN A 800 -28.23 5.57 17.42
CA ASN A 800 -27.02 6.38 17.16
C ASN A 800 -25.79 5.99 18.00
N LEU A 801 -25.78 4.79 18.60
CA LEU A 801 -24.58 4.20 19.19
C LEU A 801 -24.05 3.07 18.28
N PRO A 802 -22.72 2.95 18.12
CA PRO A 802 -22.14 1.88 17.33
C PRO A 802 -22.29 0.51 18.01
N VAL A 803 -22.33 -0.54 17.20
CA VAL A 803 -22.23 -1.95 17.60
C VAL A 803 -20.96 -2.50 16.96
N THR A 804 -19.91 -2.68 17.77
CA THR A 804 -18.62 -3.25 17.30
C THR A 804 -18.51 -4.70 17.74
N ILE A 805 -18.24 -5.58 16.79
CA ILE A 805 -18.10 -7.03 17.01
C ILE A 805 -17.16 -7.62 15.96
N GLN A 806 -16.23 -8.49 16.37
CA GLN A 806 -15.22 -9.12 15.49
C GLN A 806 -14.49 -8.11 14.57
N GLY A 807 -14.02 -6.98 15.13
CA GLY A 807 -13.34 -5.94 14.37
C GLY A 807 -14.25 -5.05 13.49
N VAL A 808 -15.52 -5.44 13.28
CA VAL A 808 -16.45 -4.70 12.41
C VAL A 808 -17.37 -3.80 13.23
N THR A 809 -17.44 -2.51 12.86
CA THR A 809 -18.30 -1.52 13.54
C THR A 809 -19.53 -1.17 12.71
N PHE A 810 -20.71 -1.59 13.19
CA PHE A 810 -22.01 -1.23 12.63
C PHE A 810 -22.55 0.03 13.31
N GLN A 811 -23.24 0.88 12.55
CA GLN A 811 -23.90 2.08 13.06
C GLN A 811 -25.39 1.82 13.27
N THR A 812 -25.92 2.25 14.41
CA THR A 812 -27.37 2.23 14.64
C THR A 812 -28.03 3.56 14.26
N SER A 813 -29.28 3.52 13.81
CA SER A 813 -30.03 4.72 13.43
C SER A 813 -31.54 4.57 13.64
N GLU A 814 -32.27 5.69 13.53
CA GLU A 814 -33.71 5.78 13.80
C GLU A 814 -34.54 4.86 12.89
N PHE A 815 -35.61 4.28 13.42
CA PHE A 815 -36.50 3.39 12.68
C PHE A 815 -37.65 4.17 12.03
N TYR A 816 -38.18 3.70 10.90
CA TYR A 816 -39.18 4.39 10.10
C TYR A 816 -40.38 3.48 9.87
N TYR A 817 -41.58 4.03 9.99
CA TYR A 817 -42.83 3.31 9.73
C TYR A 817 -43.25 3.48 8.27
N PRO A 818 -44.02 2.54 7.69
CA PRO A 818 -44.53 2.66 6.31
C PRO A 818 -45.41 3.91 6.07
N ASP A 819 -45.91 4.56 7.12
CA ASP A 819 -46.66 5.82 7.04
C ASP A 819 -45.78 7.08 6.98
N GLY A 820 -44.44 6.89 7.04
CA GLY A 820 -43.42 7.94 6.99
C GLY A 820 -43.10 8.58 8.34
N SER A 821 -43.68 8.12 9.45
CA SER A 821 -43.23 8.50 10.80
C SER A 821 -41.94 7.77 11.20
N SER A 822 -41.22 8.25 12.23
CA SER A 822 -40.00 7.59 12.74
C SER A 822 -40.02 7.42 14.26
N GLU A 823 -39.19 6.49 14.76
CA GLU A 823 -38.93 6.19 16.17
C GLU A 823 -37.43 6.31 16.46
N ASN A 824 -37.08 6.99 17.55
CA ASN A 824 -35.68 7.26 17.95
C ASN A 824 -35.37 6.77 19.38
N GLU A 825 -36.27 5.98 19.97
CA GLU A 825 -36.08 5.34 21.29
C GLU A 825 -35.94 3.80 21.18
N GLY A 826 -35.53 3.28 20.02
CA GLY A 826 -35.29 1.85 19.79
C GLY A 826 -34.05 1.29 20.51
N SER A 827 -33.96 -0.03 20.53
CA SER A 827 -32.85 -0.77 21.16
C SER A 827 -32.42 -1.99 20.36
N ALA A 828 -31.11 -2.20 20.26
CA ALA A 828 -30.50 -3.44 19.81
C ALA A 828 -29.98 -4.20 21.04
N VAL A 829 -30.43 -5.44 21.27
CA VAL A 829 -30.14 -6.20 22.50
C VAL A 829 -29.72 -7.62 22.14
N LEU A 830 -28.64 -8.12 22.74
CA LEU A 830 -28.30 -9.54 22.62
C LEU A 830 -29.36 -10.37 23.36
N SER A 831 -30.00 -11.29 22.64
CA SER A 831 -31.09 -12.12 23.14
C SER A 831 -30.92 -13.57 22.68
N ASP A 832 -31.69 -14.48 23.28
CA ASP A 832 -31.75 -15.87 22.83
C ASP A 832 -32.82 -16.00 21.75
N SER A 833 -32.48 -16.65 20.64
CA SER A 833 -33.45 -17.11 19.65
C SER A 833 -34.40 -18.18 20.23
N GLU A 834 -35.49 -18.53 19.53
CA GLU A 834 -36.42 -19.59 19.98
C GLU A 834 -35.73 -20.96 20.18
N ASN A 835 -34.56 -21.18 19.55
CA ASN A 835 -33.75 -22.40 19.69
C ASN A 835 -32.64 -22.29 20.75
N GLY A 836 -32.47 -21.13 21.40
CA GLY A 836 -31.46 -20.87 22.43
C GLY A 836 -30.09 -20.42 21.91
N ASP A 837 -29.97 -20.11 20.62
CA ASP A 837 -28.75 -19.49 20.06
C ASP A 837 -28.77 -17.97 20.31
N PRO A 838 -27.65 -17.36 20.72
CA PRO A 838 -27.55 -15.92 20.92
C PRO A 838 -27.66 -15.16 19.58
N VAL A 839 -28.49 -14.14 19.53
CA VAL A 839 -28.79 -13.30 18.34
C VAL A 839 -29.00 -11.85 18.73
N LEU A 840 -28.70 -10.90 17.83
CA LEU A 840 -28.97 -9.49 18.06
C LEU A 840 -30.43 -9.16 17.71
N TRP A 841 -31.24 -8.86 18.72
CA TRP A 841 -32.62 -8.41 18.54
C TRP A 841 -32.67 -6.90 18.27
N LEU A 842 -33.19 -6.52 17.11
CA LEU A 842 -33.49 -5.13 16.73
C LEU A 842 -34.96 -4.85 17.00
N ASN A 843 -35.22 -3.83 17.82
CA ASN A 843 -36.58 -3.37 18.13
C ASN A 843 -36.69 -1.86 17.96
N ASN A 844 -37.35 -1.44 16.88
CA ASN A 844 -37.49 -0.05 16.46
C ASN A 844 -36.15 0.68 16.27
N ILE A 845 -35.15 -0.04 15.76
CA ILE A 845 -33.81 0.48 15.46
C ILE A 845 -33.31 -0.13 14.16
N ASN A 846 -32.52 0.62 13.37
CA ASN A 846 -31.78 0.04 12.24
C ASN A 846 -30.33 -0.18 12.65
N LEU A 847 -29.73 -1.25 12.14
CA LEU A 847 -28.30 -1.55 12.18
C LEU A 847 -27.77 -1.46 10.75
N GLY A 848 -26.65 -0.78 10.53
CA GLY A 848 -26.10 -0.63 9.17
C GLY A 848 -24.59 -0.50 9.12
N TYR A 849 -24.07 -0.65 7.92
CA TYR A 849 -22.65 -0.56 7.62
C TYR A 849 -22.44 0.25 6.33
N ASP A 850 -21.35 1.00 6.27
CA ASP A 850 -20.93 1.80 5.11
C ASP A 850 -19.58 1.28 4.63
N PHE A 851 -19.58 0.59 3.48
CA PHE A 851 -18.40 -0.02 2.89
C PHE A 851 -17.46 1.03 2.29
N THR A 852 -17.95 2.25 1.99
CA THR A 852 -17.12 3.32 1.41
C THR A 852 -16.18 3.98 2.42
N ALA A 853 -16.46 3.80 3.72
CA ALA A 853 -15.68 4.39 4.81
C ALA A 853 -14.55 3.47 5.32
N ALA A 854 -14.44 2.24 4.81
CA ALA A 854 -13.48 1.23 5.26
C ALA A 854 -12.21 1.20 4.37
N PRO A 855 -10.99 1.40 4.92
CA PRO A 855 -9.75 1.25 4.18
C PRO A 855 -9.53 -0.20 3.73
N GLY A 856 -9.16 -0.42 2.46
CA GLY A 856 -8.75 -1.75 1.97
C GLY A 856 -9.87 -2.68 1.47
N LEU A 857 -11.13 -2.23 1.40
CA LEU A 857 -12.21 -2.96 0.72
C LEU A 857 -12.41 -2.47 -0.73
N PRO A 858 -12.96 -3.33 -1.62
CA PRO A 858 -13.39 -2.91 -2.96
C PRO A 858 -14.35 -1.71 -2.90
N ALA A 859 -14.35 -0.88 -3.95
CA ALA A 859 -15.15 0.36 -3.99
C ALA A 859 -16.68 0.14 -3.87
N ALA A 860 -17.18 -1.09 -4.08
CA ALA A 860 -18.55 -1.51 -3.80
C ALA A 860 -18.61 -3.03 -3.50
N ILE A 861 -19.49 -3.45 -2.58
CA ILE A 861 -19.72 -4.87 -2.28
C ILE A 861 -20.80 -5.43 -3.22
N SER A 862 -20.52 -6.49 -3.98
CA SER A 862 -21.44 -7.04 -4.97
C SER A 862 -22.61 -7.84 -4.38
N CYS A 863 -22.50 -8.27 -3.12
CA CYS A 863 -23.60 -8.88 -2.40
C CYS A 863 -23.46 -8.76 -0.88
N VAL A 864 -24.56 -8.54 -0.16
CA VAL A 864 -24.62 -8.68 1.30
C VAL A 864 -25.66 -9.73 1.65
N SER A 865 -25.33 -10.68 2.54
CA SER A 865 -26.29 -11.63 3.10
C SER A 865 -26.49 -11.41 4.60
N ILE A 866 -27.73 -11.53 5.05
CA ILE A 866 -28.15 -11.32 6.43
C ILE A 866 -28.96 -12.55 6.87
N SER A 867 -28.40 -13.35 7.78
CA SER A 867 -29.12 -14.43 8.45
C SER A 867 -30.05 -13.83 9.50
N TYR A 868 -31.36 -13.97 9.29
CA TYR A 868 -32.38 -13.29 10.08
C TYR A 868 -33.36 -14.25 10.78
N GLY A 869 -33.96 -13.76 11.85
CA GLY A 869 -35.25 -14.21 12.39
C GLY A 869 -36.25 -13.05 12.35
N TYR A 870 -37.45 -13.30 11.83
CA TYR A 870 -38.52 -12.33 11.69
C TYR A 870 -39.83 -12.91 12.20
N PHE A 871 -40.36 -12.32 13.26
CA PHE A 871 -41.58 -12.80 13.93
C PHE A 871 -42.77 -11.85 13.81
N GLY A 872 -42.58 -10.71 13.15
CA GLY A 872 -43.65 -9.77 12.82
C GLY A 872 -43.22 -8.31 12.87
N GLY A 873 -44.16 -7.44 12.52
CA GLY A 873 -43.98 -5.99 12.56
C GLY A 873 -43.31 -5.41 11.30
N ASP A 874 -43.22 -4.09 11.29
CA ASP A 874 -42.66 -3.33 10.17
C ASP A 874 -41.14 -3.57 10.03
N ILE A 875 -40.64 -3.47 8.80
CA ILE A 875 -39.24 -3.66 8.43
C ILE A 875 -38.70 -2.43 7.69
N ASN A 876 -37.49 -2.04 8.04
CA ASN A 876 -36.69 -1.07 7.32
C ASN A 876 -35.56 -1.77 6.57
N LEU A 877 -35.42 -1.47 5.28
CA LEU A 877 -34.23 -1.78 4.51
C LEU A 877 -33.80 -0.52 3.74
N GLU A 878 -32.62 -0.01 4.07
CA GLU A 878 -31.95 1.07 3.33
C GLU A 878 -30.75 0.48 2.59
N VAL A 879 -30.63 0.79 1.30
CA VAL A 879 -29.48 0.38 0.48
C VAL A 879 -28.99 1.60 -0.31
N ASN A 880 -27.71 1.91 -0.21
CA ASN A 880 -27.04 3.06 -0.85
C ASN A 880 -27.82 4.38 -0.64
N GLY A 881 -28.33 4.59 0.59
CA GLY A 881 -29.11 5.76 0.97
C GLY A 881 -30.58 5.79 0.55
N ILE A 882 -31.10 4.74 -0.11
CA ILE A 882 -32.51 4.61 -0.47
C ILE A 882 -33.22 3.72 0.55
N LEU A 883 -34.08 4.33 1.39
CA LEU A 883 -34.86 3.64 2.42
C LEU A 883 -36.20 3.13 1.88
N VAL A 884 -36.50 1.86 2.17
CA VAL A 884 -37.80 1.22 1.98
C VAL A 884 -38.30 0.67 3.32
N ALA A 885 -39.44 1.18 3.78
CA ALA A 885 -40.15 0.69 4.96
C ALA A 885 -41.40 -0.09 4.52
N VAL A 886 -41.52 -1.36 4.91
CA VAL A 886 -42.63 -2.25 4.52
C VAL A 886 -43.26 -2.92 5.75
N PRO A 887 -44.56 -3.24 5.71
CA PRO A 887 -45.22 -3.90 6.83
C PRO A 887 -44.87 -5.38 6.97
N TYR A 888 -44.30 -6.02 5.94
CA TYR A 888 -43.89 -7.42 5.96
C TYR A 888 -42.61 -7.65 5.16
N LEU A 889 -41.67 -8.46 5.68
CA LEU A 889 -40.40 -8.80 5.01
C LEU A 889 -40.60 -9.42 3.61
N ALA A 890 -41.67 -10.20 3.43
CA ALA A 890 -42.00 -10.84 2.16
C ALA A 890 -42.31 -9.84 1.02
N GLU A 891 -42.58 -8.58 1.33
CA GLU A 891 -42.78 -7.54 0.32
C GLU A 891 -41.47 -7.09 -0.34
N LEU A 892 -40.31 -7.37 0.29
CA LEU A 892 -39.00 -7.05 -0.28
C LEU A 892 -38.54 -8.09 -1.32
N ASP A 893 -39.02 -9.34 -1.26
CA ASP A 893 -38.52 -10.41 -2.14
C ASP A 893 -38.82 -10.15 -3.63
N GLY A 894 -37.75 -10.19 -4.43
CA GLY A 894 -37.79 -9.93 -5.87
C GLY A 894 -38.00 -8.46 -6.24
N THR A 895 -37.84 -7.53 -5.30
CA THR A 895 -37.86 -6.08 -5.55
C THR A 895 -36.45 -5.54 -5.81
N TYR A 896 -36.38 -4.26 -6.20
CA TYR A 896 -35.12 -3.53 -6.36
C TYR A 896 -35.14 -2.27 -5.50
N ILE A 897 -34.05 -2.00 -4.80
CA ILE A 897 -33.78 -0.75 -4.09
C ILE A 897 -32.59 -0.08 -4.77
N GLY A 898 -32.85 0.96 -5.56
CA GLY A 898 -31.86 1.48 -6.51
C GLY A 898 -31.56 0.44 -7.60
N ALA A 899 -30.28 0.10 -7.77
CA ALA A 899 -29.82 -0.96 -8.69
C ALA A 899 -29.62 -2.33 -8.00
N VAL A 900 -29.86 -2.43 -6.69
CA VAL A 900 -29.63 -3.65 -5.90
C VAL A 900 -30.91 -4.49 -5.84
N GLN A 901 -30.82 -5.75 -6.28
CA GLN A 901 -31.89 -6.74 -6.21
C GLN A 901 -32.01 -7.32 -4.79
N ILE A 902 -33.22 -7.39 -4.27
CA ILE A 902 -33.50 -7.94 -2.94
C ILE A 902 -34.09 -9.34 -3.07
N ARG A 903 -33.49 -10.32 -2.38
CA ARG A 903 -33.96 -11.72 -2.37
C ARG A 903 -34.09 -12.22 -0.94
N VAL A 904 -35.20 -12.89 -0.65
CA VAL A 904 -35.47 -13.45 0.68
C VAL A 904 -35.59 -14.96 0.57
N PHE A 905 -34.78 -15.68 1.34
CA PHE A 905 -34.70 -17.14 1.39
C PHE A 905 -35.22 -17.63 2.75
N PRO A 906 -36.54 -17.83 2.91
CA PRO A 906 -37.09 -18.35 4.15
C PRO A 906 -36.70 -19.82 4.35
N LYS A 907 -36.29 -20.17 5.58
CA LYS A 907 -35.93 -21.53 6.03
C LYS A 907 -37.01 -22.18 6.92
N GLY A 908 -38.17 -21.53 7.08
CA GLY A 908 -39.27 -21.96 7.97
C GLY A 908 -39.20 -21.33 9.37
N ASN A 909 -40.29 -21.39 10.15
CA ASN A 909 -40.39 -20.86 11.54
C ASN A 909 -39.93 -19.40 11.73
N GLY A 910 -40.11 -18.54 10.73
CA GLY A 910 -39.71 -17.12 10.81
C GLY A 910 -38.23 -16.84 10.60
N ILE A 911 -37.38 -17.86 10.40
CA ILE A 911 -35.94 -17.67 10.10
C ILE A 911 -35.66 -17.76 8.60
N GLY A 912 -34.58 -17.14 8.15
CA GLY A 912 -34.15 -17.18 6.76
C GLY A 912 -32.88 -16.38 6.50
N VAL A 913 -32.56 -16.20 5.21
CA VAL A 913 -31.45 -15.37 4.73
C VAL A 913 -32.00 -14.30 3.80
N LEU A 914 -31.65 -13.03 4.05
CA LEU A 914 -31.93 -11.89 3.18
C LEU A 914 -30.66 -11.58 2.39
N GLN A 915 -30.74 -11.48 1.07
CA GLN A 915 -29.61 -11.13 0.20
C GLN A 915 -29.88 -9.83 -0.56
N LEU A 916 -28.90 -8.94 -0.54
CA LEU A 916 -28.82 -7.71 -1.32
C LEU A 916 -27.83 -7.96 -2.45
N ARG A 917 -28.27 -8.10 -3.71
CA ARG A 917 -27.43 -8.47 -4.85
C ARG A 917 -27.25 -7.31 -5.83
N GLY A 918 -26.01 -6.97 -6.16
CA GLY A 918 -25.63 -5.77 -6.92
C GLY A 918 -24.69 -4.88 -6.10
N ALA A 919 -24.25 -3.75 -6.65
CA ALA A 919 -23.32 -2.86 -5.96
C ALA A 919 -23.95 -2.24 -4.68
N VAL A 920 -23.49 -2.70 -3.51
CA VAL A 920 -23.86 -2.23 -2.17
C VAL A 920 -22.70 -1.42 -1.59
N ASP A 921 -22.87 -0.11 -1.58
CA ASP A 921 -21.96 0.85 -0.94
C ASP A 921 -22.25 0.96 0.56
N SER A 922 -23.54 0.86 0.92
CA SER A 922 -23.99 0.85 2.31
C SER A 922 -25.34 0.16 2.45
N PHE A 923 -25.62 -0.40 3.62
CA PHE A 923 -26.95 -0.90 3.95
C PHE A 923 -27.35 -0.57 5.38
N LYS A 924 -28.66 -0.53 5.65
CA LYS A 924 -29.24 -0.56 7.00
C LYS A 924 -30.44 -1.49 7.02
N ILE A 925 -30.54 -2.32 8.05
CA ILE A 925 -31.65 -3.25 8.28
C ILE A 925 -32.21 -3.05 9.69
N GLY A 926 -33.53 -3.04 9.83
CA GLY A 926 -34.18 -2.85 11.13
C GLY A 926 -35.59 -3.41 11.16
N GLY A 927 -36.13 -3.61 12.36
CA GLY A 927 -37.50 -4.08 12.55
C GLY A 927 -38.01 -3.92 13.98
N GLN A 928 -39.25 -4.33 14.20
CA GLN A 928 -39.88 -4.40 15.53
C GLN A 928 -39.59 -5.73 16.25
N GLU A 929 -39.59 -6.82 15.49
CA GLU A 929 -39.26 -8.18 15.97
C GLU A 929 -38.30 -8.85 14.97
N PHE A 930 -37.20 -8.15 14.67
CA PHE A 930 -36.17 -8.60 13.73
C PHE A 930 -34.89 -8.98 14.47
N TYR A 931 -34.39 -10.18 14.22
CA TYR A 931 -33.26 -10.78 14.89
C TYR A 931 -32.17 -11.02 13.86
N VAL A 932 -30.96 -10.56 14.13
CA VAL A 932 -29.79 -10.74 13.27
C VAL A 932 -28.87 -11.75 13.94
N ARG A 933 -28.58 -12.85 13.24
CA ARG A 933 -27.58 -13.82 13.68
C ARG A 933 -26.22 -13.48 13.08
N GLU A 934 -26.19 -13.34 11.77
CA GLU A 934 -24.96 -13.21 11.02
C GLU A 934 -25.16 -12.25 9.84
N ILE A 935 -24.16 -11.45 9.52
CA ILE A 935 -24.12 -10.62 8.31
C ILE A 935 -22.81 -10.87 7.58
N CYS A 936 -22.88 -11.20 6.29
CA CYS A 936 -21.72 -11.43 5.45
C CYS A 936 -21.64 -10.42 4.29
N PRO A 937 -20.44 -9.97 3.89
CA PRO A 937 -20.19 -9.08 2.76
C PRO A 937 -20.14 -9.82 1.42
N PHE A 938 -20.79 -10.99 1.36
CA PHE A 938 -20.97 -11.82 0.17
C PHE A 938 -22.26 -12.63 0.28
N CYS A 939 -22.68 -13.22 -0.83
CA CYS A 939 -23.81 -14.14 -0.88
C CYS A 939 -23.37 -15.52 -0.39
N GLN A 940 -24.10 -16.12 0.55
CA GLN A 940 -23.94 -17.55 0.86
C GLN A 940 -24.53 -18.38 -0.30
N GLU A 941 -23.70 -19.23 -0.92
CA GLU A 941 -23.98 -19.92 -2.20
C GLU A 941 -24.90 -21.16 -2.09
N ASP A 942 -25.06 -21.72 -0.90
CA ASP A 942 -25.87 -22.92 -0.65
C ASP A 942 -27.34 -22.63 -0.27
N GLU A 943 -27.81 -21.39 -0.46
CA GLU A 943 -29.12 -20.96 0.01
C GLU A 943 -30.25 -21.41 -0.93
N THR A 944 -30.86 -22.54 -0.58
CA THR A 944 -32.06 -23.07 -1.23
C THR A 944 -33.31 -22.34 -0.70
N ALA A 945 -34.07 -21.68 -1.57
CA ALA A 945 -35.33 -21.06 -1.16
C ALA A 945 -36.43 -22.12 -1.11
N ALA A 946 -37.07 -22.29 0.06
CA ALA A 946 -38.35 -22.99 0.11
C ALA A 946 -39.38 -22.25 -0.77
N HIS A 947 -40.23 -23.00 -1.48
CA HIS A 947 -41.32 -22.42 -2.24
C HIS A 947 -42.25 -21.68 -1.27
N ALA A 948 -42.75 -20.49 -1.60
CA ALA A 948 -43.59 -19.67 -0.70
C ALA A 948 -44.90 -20.35 -0.19
N ALA A 949 -45.23 -21.54 -0.72
CA ALA A 949 -46.35 -22.35 -0.28
C ALA A 949 -45.96 -23.39 0.77
N ASP A 950 -44.69 -23.79 0.81
CA ASP A 950 -44.07 -24.65 1.81
C ASP A 950 -43.81 -23.82 3.06
N GLN A 951 -44.72 -23.92 4.03
CA GLN A 951 -44.71 -23.03 5.20
C GLN A 951 -43.71 -23.48 6.25
N ASN A 952 -43.39 -24.78 6.24
CA ASN A 952 -42.55 -25.39 7.24
C ASN A 952 -41.08 -25.52 6.77
N GLY A 953 -40.81 -25.32 5.48
CA GLY A 953 -39.48 -25.29 4.88
C GLY A 953 -38.83 -26.67 4.74
N ASP A 954 -39.61 -27.76 4.76
CA ASP A 954 -39.09 -29.13 4.67
C ASP A 954 -38.85 -29.62 3.24
N PHE A 955 -39.04 -28.73 2.24
CA PHE A 955 -38.91 -29.00 0.81
C PHE A 955 -39.96 -29.99 0.28
N ILE A 956 -41.11 -30.08 0.96
CA ILE A 956 -42.25 -30.90 0.60
C ILE A 956 -43.52 -30.05 0.66
N ILE A 957 -44.07 -29.66 -0.49
CA ILE A 957 -45.39 -29.00 -0.52
C ILE A 957 -46.49 -30.06 -0.36
N ASP A 958 -47.12 -30.09 0.81
CA ASP A 958 -48.26 -30.98 1.05
C ASP A 958 -49.60 -30.43 0.51
N GLU A 959 -50.68 -31.21 0.70
CA GLU A 959 -52.01 -30.81 0.21
C GLU A 959 -52.59 -29.61 0.95
N ASP A 960 -52.31 -29.49 2.26
CA ASP A 960 -52.81 -28.39 3.09
C ASP A 960 -52.06 -27.09 2.75
N GLU A 961 -50.75 -27.16 2.49
CA GLU A 961 -49.88 -26.07 2.07
C GLU A 961 -50.22 -25.53 0.67
N ALA A 962 -50.39 -26.44 -0.31
CA ALA A 962 -50.78 -26.06 -1.66
C ALA A 962 -52.18 -25.42 -1.71
N ASP A 963 -53.14 -25.98 -0.98
CA ASP A 963 -54.51 -25.46 -0.91
C ASP A 963 -54.55 -24.12 -0.15
N ALA A 964 -53.80 -23.97 0.94
CA ALA A 964 -53.70 -22.72 1.68
C ALA A 964 -53.13 -21.59 0.80
N TYR A 965 -52.07 -21.87 0.04
CA TYR A 965 -51.49 -20.86 -0.86
C TYR A 965 -52.41 -20.55 -2.06
N LEU A 966 -53.16 -21.54 -2.55
CA LEU A 966 -54.16 -21.34 -3.59
C LEU A 966 -55.33 -20.46 -3.10
N GLU A 967 -55.83 -20.70 -1.88
CA GLU A 967 -56.86 -19.85 -1.25
C GLU A 967 -56.34 -18.43 -1.00
N PHE A 968 -55.08 -18.30 -0.56
CA PHE A 968 -54.40 -17.02 -0.40
C PHE A 968 -54.40 -16.22 -1.72
N TRP A 969 -53.98 -16.84 -2.82
CA TRP A 969 -54.07 -16.27 -4.17
C TRP A 969 -55.49 -15.89 -4.57
N GLN A 970 -56.47 -16.77 -4.37
CA GLN A 970 -57.87 -16.51 -4.73
C GLN A 970 -58.50 -15.34 -3.96
N SER A 971 -57.99 -15.04 -2.76
CA SER A 971 -58.43 -13.89 -1.96
C SER A 971 -57.89 -12.54 -2.48
N GLY A 972 -57.02 -12.55 -3.50
CA GLY A 972 -56.37 -11.37 -4.06
C GLY A 972 -54.96 -11.09 -3.53
N HIS A 973 -54.36 -12.01 -2.77
CA HIS A 973 -53.02 -11.88 -2.17
C HIS A 973 -52.06 -12.96 -2.72
N GLY A 974 -50.80 -12.67 -3.02
CA GLY A 974 -49.87 -13.66 -3.60
C GLY A 974 -49.95 -13.81 -5.13
N ARG A 975 -48.99 -14.52 -5.74
CA ARG A 975 -48.83 -14.61 -7.22
C ARG A 975 -49.44 -15.90 -7.78
N LEU A 976 -50.22 -15.78 -8.87
CA LEU A 976 -50.81 -16.93 -9.58
C LEU A 976 -49.74 -17.92 -10.06
N SER A 977 -48.59 -17.41 -10.52
CA SER A 977 -47.47 -18.23 -10.99
C SER A 977 -46.95 -19.16 -9.89
N LEU A 978 -46.86 -18.69 -8.65
CA LEU A 978 -46.43 -19.46 -7.48
C LEU A 978 -47.50 -20.48 -7.06
N ALA A 979 -48.78 -20.09 -7.05
CA ALA A 979 -49.86 -21.03 -6.74
C ALA A 979 -49.95 -22.18 -7.77
N ILE A 980 -49.74 -21.90 -9.06
CA ILE A 980 -49.67 -22.92 -10.11
C ILE A 980 -48.45 -23.82 -9.91
N ARG A 981 -47.29 -23.26 -9.53
CA ARG A 981 -46.07 -24.04 -9.31
C ARG A 981 -46.19 -24.96 -8.11
N ALA A 982 -46.74 -24.49 -6.99
CA ALA A 982 -47.02 -25.32 -5.82
C ALA A 982 -47.89 -26.55 -6.18
N LEU A 983 -48.99 -26.33 -6.91
CA LEU A 983 -49.86 -27.40 -7.38
C LEU A 983 -49.14 -28.36 -8.34
N TYR A 984 -48.29 -27.82 -9.21
CA TYR A 984 -47.48 -28.60 -10.14
C TYR A 984 -46.50 -29.52 -9.41
N LEU A 985 -45.72 -29.00 -8.46
CA LEU A 985 -44.76 -29.75 -7.65
C LEU A 985 -45.44 -30.84 -6.83
N ARG A 986 -46.54 -30.50 -6.14
CA ARG A 986 -47.39 -31.48 -5.45
C ARG A 986 -47.88 -32.59 -6.38
N SER A 987 -48.20 -32.27 -7.63
CA SER A 987 -48.76 -33.24 -8.57
C SER A 987 -47.74 -34.13 -9.28
N VAL A 988 -46.50 -33.66 -9.44
CA VAL A 988 -45.46 -34.33 -10.27
C VAL A 988 -44.49 -35.15 -9.42
N SER A 989 -44.20 -34.72 -8.20
CA SER A 989 -43.18 -35.32 -7.32
C SER A 989 -43.70 -35.55 -5.90
N ASP A 990 -45.02 -35.76 -5.72
CA ASP A 990 -45.66 -35.93 -4.40
C ASP A 990 -45.30 -34.82 -3.40
N GLY A 991 -45.04 -33.61 -3.89
CA GLY A 991 -44.68 -32.44 -3.09
C GLY A 991 -43.18 -32.20 -2.97
N TYR A 992 -42.32 -33.19 -3.25
CA TYR A 992 -40.86 -33.02 -3.13
C TYR A 992 -40.31 -32.14 -4.24
N TYR A 993 -39.54 -31.12 -3.89
CA TYR A 993 -38.89 -30.25 -4.86
C TYR A 993 -37.47 -29.90 -4.42
N ASP A 994 -36.63 -29.56 -5.38
CA ASP A 994 -35.33 -28.94 -5.13
C ASP A 994 -35.39 -27.49 -5.66
N PHE A 995 -34.41 -26.68 -5.27
CA PHE A 995 -34.29 -25.30 -5.71
C PHE A 995 -33.08 -25.16 -6.65
N ASP A 996 -33.34 -24.68 -7.85
CA ASP A 996 -32.35 -24.32 -8.87
C ASP A 996 -32.32 -22.80 -9.01
N TRP A 997 -31.24 -22.21 -8.50
CA TRP A 997 -31.04 -20.77 -8.48
C TRP A 997 -30.74 -20.17 -9.86
N THR A 998 -30.42 -20.99 -10.86
CA THR A 998 -30.12 -20.55 -12.24
C THR A 998 -31.39 -20.23 -13.05
N LEU A 999 -32.57 -20.53 -12.50
CA LEU A 999 -33.87 -20.34 -13.16
C LEU A 999 -34.66 -19.22 -12.47
N ASP A 1000 -35.51 -18.52 -13.22
CA ASP A 1000 -36.37 -17.47 -12.68
C ASP A 1000 -37.59 -18.05 -11.93
N PRO A 1001 -38.09 -17.42 -10.86
CA PRO A 1001 -39.36 -17.78 -10.26
C PRO A 1001 -40.53 -17.70 -11.26
N PRO A 1002 -41.39 -18.73 -11.37
CA PRO A 1002 -41.50 -19.87 -10.45
C PRO A 1002 -40.73 -21.13 -10.88
N GLU A 1003 -39.93 -21.09 -11.94
CA GLU A 1003 -39.27 -22.27 -12.51
C GLU A 1003 -38.09 -22.77 -11.68
N CYS A 1004 -37.50 -21.90 -10.83
CA CYS A 1004 -36.47 -22.25 -9.86
C CYS A 1004 -36.83 -23.38 -8.90
N TRP A 1005 -38.10 -23.59 -8.55
CA TRP A 1005 -38.49 -24.75 -7.73
C TRP A 1005 -38.73 -25.95 -8.62
N ILE A 1006 -37.76 -26.84 -8.79
CA ILE A 1006 -37.84 -27.98 -9.71
C ILE A 1006 -38.35 -29.25 -9.02
N PRO A 1007 -39.20 -30.07 -9.67
CA PRO A 1007 -39.71 -31.30 -9.07
C PRO A 1007 -38.57 -32.31 -8.87
N ARG A 1008 -38.45 -32.84 -7.66
CA ARG A 1008 -37.44 -33.87 -7.34
C ARG A 1008 -37.95 -35.24 -7.73
N LEU A 1009 -37.38 -35.82 -8.79
CA LEU A 1009 -37.88 -37.04 -9.42
C LEU A 1009 -37.27 -38.34 -8.87
N ASP A 1010 -36.31 -38.24 -7.95
CA ASP A 1010 -35.46 -39.35 -7.49
C ASP A 1010 -35.94 -40.04 -6.20
N VAL A 1011 -37.15 -39.70 -5.72
CA VAL A 1011 -37.68 -40.22 -4.45
C VAL A 1011 -38.60 -41.43 -4.71
N HIS A 1012 -38.17 -42.62 -4.25
CA HIS A 1012 -38.96 -43.85 -4.22
C HIS A 1012 -39.19 -44.35 -2.80
#